data_AF-A0A928G0F2-F1
#
_entry.id   AF-A0A928G0F2-F1
#
_cell.length_a   1.000
_cell.length_b   1.000
_cell.length_c   1.000
_cell.angle_alpha   90.00
_cell.angle_beta   90.00
_cell.angle_gamma   90.00
#
_symmetry.space_group_name_H-M   'P 1'
#
loop_
_entity.id
_entity.type
_entity.pdbx_description
1 polymer ?
#
loop_
_entity_poly.entity_id
_entity_poly.type
_entity_poly.pdbx_seq_one_letter_code
_entity_poly.pdbx_strand_id
1 'polypeptide(L)'
;MIQDIKYNGYSASPSDYECQDGDLAGAIGLVPDNGAMKPILPPSVIMQCEENERVVFIHSSYSFIHYIIFNSENSTLYYIDKSLYSSNKVEIAQMAYSIMQINAIGNTLMALTEDGIYYYLWVDGAYKSLGNHLPEIDISFGLVGRPRLFSLSDESKSTFSISFNEISEGNLYNELSEANKTKITDQIMAKVNKFVAQETVNKGRFCFPFLVRYALRLYDGSLVHHSAPILMNPSTKTAPWVYWTRAKGKGAYSTATCNILLVAANLDYNLESNDDFYILEEWKDVIKGIDVFISKPIYTYDQNGKVSSFNDTDNHTTKFIGRLYAENRTTTNNTLAEDKLLGNFSSKDFLDHYCEWTYAQIYAMYYSSDRSYPATTFNLPEFSDNKVAESIKNTSTFYKLCSIDLSEAIENHGTRKDIVVDNEYLQSLVTREVMTDDYLSHDNLCANHSFVYNSRLNLSGLRRKPFRGFISQSMFAYCNGMYNWGANGTTLNINMVPYSYGRYSIAVYIKENDRTLVVQADAGLYNYNDLQLFNSLEFTYTDSTGNSTTRKSRHSWGCYVFYPNPNAFKLVIYNIGQACYAIDLQPHDFLNGAFALLDYELVREKNFTALPTLDMEITPPNFNWKVTQYPISVPNKIYTSEVNNPFYFPLLGINTIGTGDILGISTAAKALSEGQ
;
A
#
# COMPACT_ATOMS: atom_id res chain seq x y z
N MET A 1 -15.08 -88.28 10.04
CA MET A 1 -15.48 -87.04 10.72
C MET A 1 -14.63 -85.95 10.10
N ILE A 2 -15.20 -85.08 9.26
CA ILE A 2 -14.45 -83.96 8.67
C ILE A 2 -14.41 -82.90 9.76
N GLN A 3 -13.21 -82.59 10.26
CA GLN A 3 -13.01 -81.59 11.31
C GLN A 3 -12.86 -80.23 10.60
N ASP A 4 -13.91 -79.40 10.65
CA ASP A 4 -13.86 -78.04 10.14
C ASP A 4 -13.10 -77.16 11.13
N ILE A 5 -11.86 -76.80 10.77
CA ILE A 5 -11.06 -75.83 11.52
C ILE A 5 -11.48 -74.42 11.07
N LYS A 6 -12.03 -73.63 11.99
CA LYS A 6 -12.37 -72.22 11.76
C LYS A 6 -11.20 -71.34 12.18
N TYR A 7 -10.67 -70.54 11.26
CA TYR A 7 -9.64 -69.55 11.57
C TYR A 7 -10.25 -68.38 12.36
N ASN A 8 -9.81 -68.17 13.61
CA ASN A 8 -10.42 -67.22 14.55
C ASN A 8 -9.72 -65.84 14.60
N GLY A 9 -8.62 -65.64 13.86
CA GLY A 9 -7.90 -64.38 13.79
C GLY A 9 -6.42 -64.48 14.16
N TYR A 10 -5.77 -63.34 14.35
CA TYR A 10 -4.35 -63.23 14.70
C TYR A 10 -4.14 -63.37 16.21
N SER A 11 -3.27 -64.30 16.62
CA SER A 11 -2.83 -64.43 18.01
C SER A 11 -1.43 -63.85 18.18
N ALA A 12 -1.25 -62.96 19.16
CA ALA A 12 0.05 -62.43 19.53
C ALA A 12 0.75 -63.26 20.62
N SER A 13 0.27 -64.49 20.88
CA SER A 13 0.86 -65.37 21.88
C SER A 13 2.20 -65.93 21.37
N PRO A 14 3.32 -65.72 22.09
CA PRO A 14 4.65 -66.08 21.59
C PRO A 14 4.97 -67.57 21.70
N SER A 15 4.12 -68.38 22.36
CA SER A 15 4.34 -69.80 22.59
C SER A 15 3.31 -70.65 21.82
N ASP A 16 3.80 -71.50 20.91
CA ASP A 16 2.97 -72.42 20.11
C ASP A 16 2.20 -73.44 20.98
N TYR A 17 2.61 -73.66 22.23
CA TYR A 17 1.93 -74.56 23.17
C TYR A 17 0.67 -73.94 23.81
N GLU A 18 0.52 -72.60 23.74
CA GLU A 18 -0.62 -71.88 24.33
C GLU A 18 -1.63 -71.41 23.27
N CYS A 19 -1.31 -71.59 21.98
CA CYS A 19 -2.19 -71.25 20.87
C CYS A 19 -3.30 -72.31 20.70
N GLN A 20 -4.55 -71.87 20.46
CA GLN A 20 -5.65 -72.79 20.17
C GLN A 20 -5.59 -73.24 18.71
N ASP A 21 -6.08 -74.46 18.42
CA ASP A 21 -6.23 -74.93 17.04
C ASP A 21 -7.09 -73.95 16.23
N GLY A 22 -6.49 -73.34 15.20
CA GLY A 22 -7.12 -72.30 14.37
C GLY A 22 -6.55 -70.89 14.53
N ASP A 23 -5.60 -70.67 15.44
CA ASP A 23 -4.90 -69.40 15.62
C ASP A 23 -3.85 -69.17 14.51
N LEU A 24 -3.86 -67.97 13.91
CA LEU A 24 -2.93 -67.59 12.84
C LEU A 24 -1.64 -67.00 13.42
N ALA A 25 -0.50 -67.62 13.12
CA ALA A 25 0.84 -67.08 13.43
C ALA A 25 1.21 -65.85 12.58
N GLY A 26 0.60 -65.72 11.40
CA GLY A 26 0.78 -64.58 10.50
C GLY A 26 -0.18 -64.64 9.31
N ALA A 27 -0.65 -63.48 8.88
CA ALA A 27 -1.51 -63.33 7.71
C ALA A 27 -0.90 -62.27 6.77
N ILE A 28 -0.63 -62.65 5.53
CA ILE A 28 -0.09 -61.75 4.49
C ILE A 28 -1.13 -61.65 3.38
N GLY A 29 -1.46 -60.42 2.98
CA GLY A 29 -2.45 -60.19 1.92
C GLY A 29 -3.90 -60.52 2.31
N LEU A 30 -4.20 -60.56 3.61
CA LEU A 30 -5.56 -60.76 4.14
C LEU A 30 -5.94 -59.59 5.05
N VAL A 31 -7.18 -59.10 4.94
CA VAL A 31 -7.74 -58.05 5.80
C VAL A 31 -8.95 -58.63 6.54
N PRO A 32 -9.08 -58.42 7.86
CA PRO A 32 -10.29 -58.78 8.59
C PRO A 32 -11.44 -57.86 8.15
N ASP A 33 -12.47 -58.45 7.52
CA ASP A 33 -13.66 -57.73 7.05
C ASP A 33 -14.91 -58.60 7.21
N ASN A 34 -15.96 -58.05 7.84
CA ASN A 34 -17.21 -58.75 8.17
C ASN A 34 -17.04 -60.09 8.90
N GLY A 35 -16.11 -60.17 9.86
CA GLY A 35 -15.90 -61.36 10.68
C GLY A 35 -15.19 -62.52 9.97
N ALA A 36 -14.61 -62.28 8.79
CA ALA A 36 -13.77 -63.24 8.07
C ALA A 36 -12.49 -62.59 7.55
N MET A 37 -11.45 -63.38 7.33
CA MET A 37 -10.23 -62.93 6.65
C MET A 37 -10.47 -62.95 5.14
N LYS A 38 -10.47 -61.78 4.49
CA LYS A 38 -10.64 -61.65 3.03
C LYS A 38 -9.31 -61.36 2.34
N PRO A 39 -9.06 -61.91 1.14
CA PRO A 39 -7.88 -61.55 0.36
C PRO A 39 -7.92 -60.08 -0.05
N ILE A 40 -6.77 -59.41 0.04
CA ILE A 40 -6.53 -58.13 -0.64
C ILE A 40 -6.53 -58.46 -2.13
N LEU A 41 -7.62 -58.11 -2.81
CA LEU A 41 -7.72 -58.26 -4.26
C LEU A 41 -6.75 -57.28 -4.95
N PRO A 42 -6.17 -57.66 -6.10
CA PRO A 42 -5.40 -56.71 -6.89
C PRO A 42 -6.29 -55.51 -7.27
N PRO A 43 -5.74 -54.28 -7.28
CA PRO A 43 -6.50 -53.10 -7.66
C PRO A 43 -7.02 -53.25 -9.09
N SER A 44 -8.26 -52.84 -9.33
CA SER A 44 -8.83 -52.81 -10.68
C SER A 44 -8.13 -51.74 -11.52
N VAL A 45 -7.74 -52.09 -12.75
CA VAL A 45 -7.18 -51.11 -13.69
C VAL A 45 -8.31 -50.21 -14.20
N ILE A 46 -8.27 -48.94 -13.81
CA ILE A 46 -9.23 -47.91 -14.24
C ILE A 46 -8.79 -47.25 -15.55
N MET A 47 -7.47 -47.10 -15.74
CA MET A 47 -6.86 -46.44 -16.90
C MET A 47 -5.43 -46.92 -17.07
N GLN A 48 -4.93 -46.92 -18.31
CA GLN A 48 -3.54 -47.12 -18.65
C GLN A 48 -2.99 -45.86 -19.32
N CYS A 49 -1.92 -45.30 -18.77
CA CYS A 49 -1.23 -44.14 -19.34
C CYS A 49 -0.42 -44.52 -20.60
N GLU A 50 -0.23 -43.56 -21.50
CA GLU A 50 0.64 -43.73 -22.67
C GLU A 50 2.13 -43.77 -22.27
N GLU A 51 3.01 -44.04 -23.23
CA GLU A 51 4.45 -43.94 -23.00
C GLU A 51 4.83 -42.52 -22.56
N ASN A 52 5.78 -42.39 -21.61
CA ASN A 52 6.18 -41.11 -20.98
C ASN A 52 5.12 -40.42 -20.11
N GLU A 53 3.95 -41.03 -19.90
CA GLU A 53 2.90 -40.48 -19.05
C GLU A 53 2.81 -41.16 -17.69
N ARG A 54 2.50 -40.37 -16.67
CA ARG A 54 2.17 -40.88 -15.34
C ARG A 54 1.10 -40.01 -14.67
N VAL A 55 0.20 -40.66 -13.94
CA VAL A 55 -0.70 -39.96 -13.02
C VAL A 55 0.13 -39.40 -11.86
N VAL A 56 0.11 -38.09 -11.69
CA VAL A 56 0.88 -37.38 -10.65
C VAL A 56 0.01 -36.91 -9.49
N PHE A 57 -1.29 -36.75 -9.70
CA PHE A 57 -2.24 -36.34 -8.66
C PHE A 57 -3.68 -36.70 -9.02
N ILE A 58 -4.55 -36.81 -8.03
CA ILE A 58 -6.01 -36.94 -8.23
C ILE A 58 -6.66 -35.73 -7.59
N HIS A 59 -7.15 -34.80 -8.41
CA HIS A 59 -7.85 -33.62 -7.93
C HIS A 59 -9.35 -33.95 -7.82
N SER A 60 -9.80 -34.20 -6.59
CA SER A 60 -11.18 -34.53 -6.29
C SER A 60 -11.86 -33.39 -5.55
N SER A 61 -13.09 -33.07 -5.98
CA SER A 61 -14.03 -32.21 -5.25
C SER A 61 -15.37 -32.93 -5.12
N TYR A 62 -16.41 -32.24 -4.63
CA TYR A 62 -17.77 -32.77 -4.66
C TYR A 62 -18.34 -32.85 -6.09
N SER A 63 -17.88 -31.98 -7.01
CA SER A 63 -18.44 -31.85 -8.35
C SER A 63 -17.65 -32.59 -9.43
N PHE A 64 -16.37 -32.88 -9.21
CA PHE A 64 -15.51 -33.53 -10.20
C PHE A 64 -14.43 -34.42 -9.57
N ILE A 65 -13.93 -35.35 -10.38
CA ILE A 65 -12.70 -36.09 -10.08
C ILE A 65 -11.83 -36.06 -11.33
N HIS A 66 -10.70 -35.37 -11.24
CA HIS A 66 -9.74 -35.23 -12.33
C HIS A 66 -8.46 -36.02 -12.04
N TYR A 67 -8.07 -36.87 -12.97
CA TYR A 67 -6.76 -37.51 -12.98
C TYR A 67 -5.75 -36.55 -13.61
N ILE A 68 -4.79 -36.07 -12.83
CA ILE A 68 -3.74 -35.17 -13.30
C ILE A 68 -2.58 -36.01 -13.82
N ILE A 69 -2.23 -35.81 -15.09
CA ILE A 69 -1.24 -36.59 -15.81
C ILE A 69 -0.08 -35.68 -16.21
N PHE A 70 1.14 -36.14 -15.99
CA PHE A 70 2.34 -35.46 -16.47
C PHE A 70 2.99 -36.29 -17.57
N ASN A 71 3.27 -35.65 -18.70
CA ASN A 71 4.04 -36.22 -19.79
C ASN A 71 5.49 -35.71 -19.73
N SER A 72 6.45 -36.62 -19.56
CA SER A 72 7.86 -36.25 -19.40
C SER A 72 8.59 -35.92 -20.70
N GLU A 73 8.01 -36.20 -21.87
CA GLU A 73 8.61 -35.91 -23.18
C GLU A 73 8.44 -34.44 -23.56
N ASN A 74 7.24 -33.89 -23.32
CA ASN A 74 6.91 -32.50 -23.65
C ASN A 74 6.76 -31.59 -22.41
N SER A 75 6.99 -32.14 -21.20
CA SER A 75 6.86 -31.46 -19.91
C SER A 75 5.47 -30.86 -19.65
N THR A 76 4.40 -31.50 -20.13
CA THR A 76 3.05 -30.93 -20.07
C THR A 76 2.16 -31.63 -19.04
N LEU A 77 1.37 -30.83 -18.32
CA LEU A 77 0.31 -31.29 -17.42
C LEU A 77 -1.01 -31.38 -18.18
N TYR A 78 -1.70 -32.50 -18.00
CA TYR A 78 -3.04 -32.76 -18.53
C TYR A 78 -3.99 -33.16 -17.40
N TYR A 79 -5.29 -33.03 -17.65
CA TYR A 79 -6.31 -33.70 -16.85
C TYR A 79 -7.19 -34.61 -17.69
N ILE A 80 -7.69 -35.67 -17.05
CA ILE A 80 -8.80 -36.49 -17.55
C ILE A 80 -9.91 -36.47 -16.51
N ASP A 81 -11.11 -36.07 -16.93
CA ASP A 81 -12.30 -36.14 -16.09
C ASP A 81 -12.81 -37.58 -16.00
N LYS A 82 -12.90 -38.10 -14.78
CA LYS A 82 -13.41 -39.45 -14.49
C LYS A 82 -14.80 -39.69 -15.08
N SER A 83 -15.65 -38.66 -15.15
CA SER A 83 -17.03 -38.77 -15.63
C SER A 83 -17.12 -39.01 -17.14
N LEU A 84 -16.11 -38.58 -17.90
CA LEU A 84 -16.15 -38.62 -19.36
C LEU A 84 -15.79 -39.99 -19.92
N TYR A 85 -15.30 -40.94 -19.09
CA TYR A 85 -14.85 -42.30 -19.46
C TYR A 85 -14.05 -42.38 -20.78
N SER A 86 -13.46 -41.26 -21.21
CA SER A 86 -12.84 -41.09 -22.51
C SER A 86 -11.39 -40.73 -22.29
N SER A 87 -10.53 -41.29 -23.13
CA SER A 87 -9.09 -41.03 -23.17
C SER A 87 -8.73 -39.61 -23.66
N ASN A 88 -9.70 -38.69 -23.72
CA ASN A 88 -9.48 -37.31 -24.12
C ASN A 88 -8.83 -36.54 -22.97
N LYS A 89 -7.49 -36.54 -22.96
CA LYS A 89 -6.68 -35.68 -22.10
C LYS A 89 -6.78 -34.23 -22.56
N VAL A 90 -7.03 -33.32 -21.63
CA VAL A 90 -7.08 -31.87 -21.89
C VAL A 90 -5.87 -31.22 -21.24
N GLU A 91 -5.18 -30.36 -21.99
CA GLU A 91 -3.98 -29.66 -21.51
C GLU A 91 -4.33 -28.67 -20.40
N ILE A 92 -3.55 -28.69 -19.32
CA ILE A 92 -3.58 -27.67 -18.26
C ILE A 92 -2.53 -26.60 -18.58
N ALA A 93 -1.27 -27.02 -18.73
CA ALA A 93 -0.15 -26.14 -19.03
C ALA A 93 1.12 -26.93 -19.36
N GLN A 94 2.01 -26.31 -20.13
CA GLN A 94 3.38 -26.76 -20.31
C GLN A 94 4.29 -26.21 -19.21
N MET A 95 5.06 -27.08 -18.54
CA MET A 95 5.93 -26.71 -17.43
C MET A 95 7.31 -26.30 -17.92
N ALA A 96 7.74 -25.09 -17.55
CA ALA A 96 9.10 -24.62 -17.80
C ALA A 96 10.12 -25.20 -16.79
N TYR A 97 9.66 -25.68 -15.64
CA TYR A 97 10.49 -26.13 -14.53
C TYR A 97 10.07 -27.51 -14.01
N SER A 98 10.99 -28.22 -13.39
CA SER A 98 10.75 -29.53 -12.78
C SER A 98 9.67 -29.43 -11.68
N ILE A 99 8.64 -30.28 -11.78
CA ILE A 99 7.63 -30.43 -10.73
C ILE A 99 8.21 -31.27 -9.60
N MET A 100 8.22 -30.70 -8.40
CA MET A 100 8.60 -31.39 -7.16
C MET A 100 7.40 -32.07 -6.52
N GLN A 101 6.24 -31.40 -6.50
CA GLN A 101 5.02 -31.92 -5.89
C GLN A 101 3.77 -31.26 -6.49
N ILE A 102 2.64 -31.96 -6.48
CA ILE A 102 1.33 -31.41 -6.82
C ILE A 102 0.39 -31.58 -5.63
N ASN A 103 -0.41 -30.56 -5.38
CA ASN A 103 -1.48 -30.57 -4.39
C ASN A 103 -2.68 -29.76 -4.89
N ALA A 104 -3.82 -29.84 -4.18
CA ALA A 104 -4.97 -29.02 -4.49
C ALA A 104 -5.75 -28.64 -3.24
N ILE A 105 -6.39 -27.47 -3.28
CA ILE A 105 -7.36 -27.02 -2.29
C ILE A 105 -8.58 -26.48 -3.03
N GLY A 106 -9.75 -27.05 -2.75
CA GLY A 106 -10.99 -26.67 -3.44
C GLY A 106 -10.82 -26.82 -4.95
N ASN A 107 -11.03 -25.73 -5.68
CA ASN A 107 -10.91 -25.69 -7.15
C ASN A 107 -9.50 -25.32 -7.64
N THR A 108 -8.54 -25.07 -6.74
CA THR A 108 -7.19 -24.65 -7.09
C THR A 108 -6.23 -25.83 -7.05
N LEU A 109 -5.69 -26.19 -8.20
CA LEU A 109 -4.57 -27.12 -8.36
C LEU A 109 -3.26 -26.32 -8.26
N MET A 110 -2.25 -26.88 -7.60
CA MET A 110 -0.97 -26.25 -7.36
C MET A 110 0.17 -27.18 -7.76
N ALA A 111 1.10 -26.68 -8.57
CA ALA A 111 2.34 -27.37 -8.91
C ALA A 111 3.51 -26.66 -8.24
N LEU A 112 4.16 -27.34 -7.30
CA LEU A 112 5.40 -26.87 -6.68
C LEU A 112 6.56 -27.20 -7.61
N THR A 113 7.34 -26.19 -7.97
CA THR A 113 8.48 -26.29 -8.87
C THR A 113 9.71 -25.64 -8.27
N GLU A 114 10.87 -25.81 -8.92
CA GLU A 114 12.10 -25.13 -8.52
C GLU A 114 11.99 -23.59 -8.57
N ASP A 115 11.10 -23.03 -9.41
CA ASP A 115 10.84 -21.58 -9.59
C ASP A 115 9.59 -21.07 -8.83
N GLY A 116 9.01 -21.87 -7.93
CA GLY A 116 7.87 -21.45 -7.11
C GLY A 116 6.62 -22.32 -7.28
N ILE A 117 5.50 -21.81 -6.77
CA ILE A 117 4.21 -22.51 -6.73
C ILE A 117 3.33 -21.97 -7.86
N TYR A 118 3.06 -22.78 -8.88
CA TYR A 118 2.15 -22.40 -9.97
C TYR A 118 0.71 -22.79 -9.63
N TYR A 119 -0.22 -21.85 -9.84
CA TYR A 119 -1.63 -22.01 -9.51
C TYR A 119 -2.47 -22.18 -10.78
N TYR A 120 -3.36 -23.19 -10.76
CA TYR A 120 -4.33 -23.46 -11.80
C TYR A 120 -5.73 -23.53 -11.20
N LEU A 121 -6.61 -22.61 -11.58
CA LEU A 121 -7.97 -22.53 -11.04
C LEU A 121 -8.95 -23.24 -11.98
N TRP A 122 -9.71 -24.18 -11.45
CA TRP A 122 -10.84 -24.78 -12.17
C TRP A 122 -12.03 -23.81 -12.19
N VAL A 123 -12.31 -23.26 -13.37
CA VAL A 123 -13.41 -22.31 -13.62
C VAL A 123 -13.91 -22.48 -15.06
N ASP A 124 -15.20 -22.28 -15.29
CA ASP A 124 -15.82 -22.36 -16.63
C ASP A 124 -15.54 -23.67 -17.40
N GLY A 125 -15.34 -24.79 -16.68
CA GLY A 125 -15.13 -26.11 -17.27
C GLY A 125 -13.70 -26.39 -17.74
N ALA A 126 -12.72 -25.56 -17.37
CA ALA A 126 -11.31 -25.80 -17.67
C ALA A 126 -10.40 -25.32 -16.52
N TYR A 127 -9.14 -25.77 -16.51
CA TYR A 127 -8.12 -25.18 -15.65
C TYR A 127 -7.56 -23.92 -16.32
N LYS A 128 -7.63 -22.80 -15.61
CA LYS A 128 -7.01 -21.53 -15.99
C LYS A 128 -5.71 -21.34 -15.23
N SER A 129 -4.62 -21.08 -15.94
CA SER A 129 -3.34 -20.71 -15.33
C SER A 129 -3.44 -19.31 -14.72
N LEU A 130 -3.03 -19.16 -13.46
CA LEU A 130 -2.95 -17.86 -12.78
C LEU A 130 -1.51 -17.34 -12.63
N GLY A 131 -0.51 -18.20 -12.88
CA GLY A 131 0.90 -17.88 -12.65
C GLY A 131 1.41 -18.39 -11.31
N ASN A 132 2.53 -17.85 -10.82
CA ASN A 132 3.20 -18.30 -9.59
C ASN A 132 3.13 -17.30 -8.42
N HIS A 133 2.44 -16.19 -8.61
CA HIS A 133 2.30 -15.13 -7.63
C HIS A 133 1.06 -14.31 -7.95
N LEU A 134 0.43 -13.73 -6.93
CA LEU A 134 -0.65 -12.74 -7.11
C LEU A 134 -0.09 -11.51 -7.86
N PRO A 135 -0.90 -10.82 -8.67
CA PRO A 135 -0.44 -9.68 -9.45
C PRO A 135 -0.02 -8.53 -8.53
N GLU A 136 1.18 -8.00 -8.74
CA GLU A 136 1.64 -6.78 -8.10
C GLU A 136 1.06 -5.56 -8.83
N ILE A 137 0.16 -4.81 -8.18
CA ILE A 137 -0.39 -3.59 -8.75
C ILE A 137 0.24 -2.35 -8.14
N ASP A 138 0.30 -1.25 -8.88
CA ASP A 138 0.80 0.04 -8.42
C ASP A 138 -0.27 1.13 -8.58
N ILE A 139 -0.67 1.76 -7.47
CA ILE A 139 -1.61 2.88 -7.49
C ILE A 139 -0.93 4.18 -7.05
N SER A 140 -1.05 5.21 -7.88
CA SER A 140 -0.61 6.56 -7.56
C SER A 140 -1.72 7.38 -6.94
N PHE A 141 -1.50 7.98 -5.76
CA PHE A 141 -2.47 8.85 -5.09
C PHE A 141 -2.09 10.32 -5.16
N GLY A 142 -3.07 11.21 -5.31
CA GLY A 142 -2.88 12.65 -5.33
C GLY A 142 -3.97 13.38 -4.52
N LEU A 143 -3.89 14.71 -4.51
CA LEU A 143 -4.92 15.55 -3.90
C LEU A 143 -5.43 16.57 -4.92
N VAL A 144 -6.75 16.78 -4.89
CA VAL A 144 -7.42 17.87 -5.61
C VAL A 144 -7.91 18.90 -4.59
N GLY A 145 -7.18 20.00 -4.47
CA GLY A 145 -7.39 21.04 -3.46
C GLY A 145 -8.45 22.05 -3.88
N ARG A 146 -9.45 22.25 -3.01
CA ARG A 146 -10.45 23.30 -3.11
C ARG A 146 -10.22 24.31 -1.99
N PRO A 147 -9.59 25.46 -2.26
CA PRO A 147 -9.38 26.50 -1.24
C PRO A 147 -10.73 26.96 -0.66
N ARG A 148 -10.79 27.19 0.65
CA ARG A 148 -11.99 27.65 1.35
C ARG A 148 -11.67 28.81 2.27
N LEU A 149 -12.50 29.84 2.20
CA LEU A 149 -12.39 31.04 3.03
C LEU A 149 -13.63 31.14 3.90
N PHE A 150 -13.46 31.24 5.22
CA PHE A 150 -14.58 31.23 6.17
C PHE A 150 -15.64 32.28 5.82
N SER A 151 -15.23 33.50 5.48
CA SER A 151 -16.15 34.57 5.09
C SER A 151 -16.94 34.31 3.81
N LEU A 152 -16.57 33.33 2.99
CA LEU A 152 -17.33 32.92 1.81
C LEU A 152 -18.14 31.66 2.04
N SER A 153 -17.70 30.77 2.94
CA SER A 153 -18.39 29.50 3.19
C SER A 153 -19.44 29.59 4.29
N ASP A 154 -19.21 30.40 5.34
CA ASP A 154 -20.17 30.54 6.44
C ASP A 154 -21.49 31.16 5.96
N GLU A 155 -22.58 30.80 6.63
CA GLU A 155 -23.94 31.30 6.34
C GLU A 155 -24.01 32.82 6.38
N SER A 156 -23.23 33.47 7.25
CA SER A 156 -23.21 34.94 7.35
C SER A 156 -22.52 35.62 6.17
N LYS A 157 -21.78 34.88 5.34
CA LYS A 157 -20.95 35.38 4.23
C LYS A 157 -20.09 36.58 4.65
N SER A 158 -19.53 36.53 5.85
CA SER A 158 -18.79 37.64 6.45
C SER A 158 -17.64 37.17 7.34
N THR A 159 -16.66 38.06 7.56
CA THR A 159 -15.61 37.84 8.56
C THR A 159 -16.21 37.81 9.96
N PHE A 160 -15.51 37.17 10.90
CA PHE A 160 -15.92 37.15 12.30
C PHE A 160 -15.10 38.14 13.12
N SER A 161 -15.64 38.54 14.28
CA SER A 161 -14.92 39.40 15.23
C SER A 161 -14.71 38.67 16.54
N ILE A 162 -13.52 38.83 17.11
CA ILE A 162 -13.20 38.36 18.46
C ILE A 162 -13.10 39.55 19.42
N SER A 163 -13.37 39.30 20.69
CA SER A 163 -13.19 40.28 21.78
C SER A 163 -12.16 39.83 22.80
N PHE A 164 -11.42 40.76 23.39
CA PHE A 164 -10.39 40.51 24.39
C PHE A 164 -10.28 41.68 25.37
N ASN A 165 -9.55 41.49 26.47
CA ASN A 165 -9.26 42.56 27.41
C ASN A 165 -8.32 43.57 26.76
N GLU A 166 -8.46 44.85 27.12
CA GLU A 166 -7.74 45.94 26.48
C GLU A 166 -6.23 45.70 26.39
N ILE A 167 -5.68 45.85 25.19
CA ILE A 167 -4.25 45.81 24.90
C ILE A 167 -3.84 47.20 24.42
N SER A 168 -2.87 47.81 25.11
CA SER A 168 -2.29 49.10 24.72
C SER A 168 -1.75 49.05 23.29
N GLU A 169 -1.82 50.19 22.58
CA GLU A 169 -1.52 50.25 21.13
C GLU A 169 -0.11 49.73 20.75
N GLY A 170 0.89 49.91 21.63
CA GLY A 170 2.27 49.43 21.42
C GLY A 170 2.51 47.96 21.77
N ASN A 171 1.54 47.26 22.37
CA ASN A 171 1.71 45.91 22.92
C ASN A 171 0.96 44.82 22.14
N LEU A 172 0.32 45.16 21.00
CA LEU A 172 -0.50 44.21 20.25
C LEU A 172 0.26 42.95 19.81
N TYR A 173 1.52 43.11 19.43
CA TYR A 173 2.37 42.03 18.94
C TYR A 173 3.18 41.32 20.04
N ASN A 174 3.05 41.77 21.30
CA ASN A 174 3.71 41.12 22.42
C ASN A 174 2.96 39.84 22.82
N GLU A 175 3.58 39.06 23.71
CA GLU A 175 2.91 37.93 24.34
C GLU A 175 1.64 38.38 25.07
N LEU A 176 0.56 37.64 24.86
CA LEU A 176 -0.75 37.91 25.45
C LEU A 176 -0.76 37.57 26.95
N SER A 177 -1.58 38.29 27.72
CA SER A 177 -1.89 37.90 29.10
C SER A 177 -2.63 36.55 29.14
N GLU A 178 -2.50 35.78 30.21
CA GLU A 178 -3.19 34.47 30.34
C GLU A 178 -4.72 34.54 30.14
N ALA A 179 -5.33 35.64 30.59
CA ALA A 179 -6.75 35.90 30.36
C ALA A 179 -7.06 36.10 28.86
N ASN A 180 -6.23 36.85 28.15
CA ASN A 180 -6.39 37.06 26.70
C ASN A 180 -6.05 35.81 25.89
N LYS A 181 -5.00 35.05 26.25
CA LYS A 181 -4.68 33.75 25.64
C LYS A 181 -5.91 32.84 25.66
N THR A 182 -6.56 32.70 26.81
CA THR A 182 -7.77 31.87 26.96
C THR A 182 -8.95 32.42 26.14
N LYS A 183 -9.30 33.71 26.34
CA LYS A 183 -10.46 34.33 25.69
C LYS A 183 -10.35 34.35 24.16
N ILE A 184 -9.17 34.59 23.61
CA ILE A 184 -8.91 34.60 22.17
C ILE A 184 -8.94 33.17 21.62
N THR A 185 -8.27 32.23 22.29
CA THR A 185 -8.21 30.82 21.86
C THR A 185 -9.61 30.22 21.77
N ASP A 186 -10.46 30.39 22.80
CA ASP A 186 -11.81 29.82 22.81
C ASP A 186 -12.65 30.31 21.62
N GLN A 187 -12.58 31.61 21.30
CA GLN A 187 -13.33 32.20 20.18
C GLN A 187 -12.78 31.76 18.81
N ILE A 188 -11.45 31.71 18.65
CA ILE A 188 -10.81 31.28 17.40
C ILE A 188 -11.06 29.80 17.16
N MET A 189 -10.79 28.94 18.15
CA MET A 189 -10.93 27.50 18.02
C MET A 189 -12.37 27.06 17.79
N ALA A 190 -13.36 27.75 18.37
CA ALA A 190 -14.76 27.52 18.04
C ALA A 190 -15.07 27.75 16.55
N LYS A 191 -14.48 28.79 15.94
CA LYS A 191 -14.65 29.08 14.50
C LYS A 191 -13.84 28.12 13.62
N VAL A 192 -12.62 27.78 14.00
CA VAL A 192 -11.78 26.80 13.30
C VAL A 192 -12.46 25.43 13.28
N ASN A 193 -12.90 24.92 14.43
CA ASN A 193 -13.54 23.61 14.53
C ASN A 193 -14.84 23.55 13.72
N LYS A 194 -15.67 24.60 13.78
CA LYS A 194 -16.88 24.71 12.94
C LYS A 194 -16.51 24.66 11.45
N PHE A 195 -15.53 25.45 11.04
CA PHE A 195 -15.17 25.58 9.64
C PHE A 195 -14.56 24.30 9.06
N VAL A 196 -13.66 23.65 9.81
CA VAL A 196 -13.11 22.34 9.48
C VAL A 196 -14.24 21.32 9.32
N ALA A 197 -15.14 21.21 10.31
CA ALA A 197 -16.25 20.25 10.22
C ALA A 197 -17.12 20.48 8.97
N GLN A 198 -17.51 21.73 8.70
CA GLN A 198 -18.41 22.09 7.61
C GLN A 198 -17.79 21.89 6.21
N GLU A 199 -16.53 22.27 6.02
CA GLU A 199 -15.90 22.24 4.69
C GLU A 199 -15.13 20.96 4.40
N THR A 200 -14.86 20.14 5.42
CA THR A 200 -14.03 18.94 5.28
C THR A 200 -14.76 17.68 5.71
N VAL A 201 -14.85 17.43 7.01
CA VAL A 201 -15.38 16.18 7.59
C VAL A 201 -16.80 15.88 7.10
N ASN A 202 -17.69 16.87 7.09
CA ASN A 202 -19.08 16.68 6.67
C ASN A 202 -19.24 16.48 5.15
N LYS A 203 -18.24 16.88 4.36
CA LYS A 203 -18.24 16.81 2.89
C LYS A 203 -17.29 15.74 2.33
N GLY A 204 -16.77 14.85 3.18
CA GLY A 204 -15.83 13.81 2.75
C GLY A 204 -14.49 14.35 2.21
N ARG A 205 -13.99 15.47 2.73
CA ARG A 205 -12.72 16.10 2.28
C ARG A 205 -11.70 16.17 3.41
N PHE A 206 -10.44 16.38 3.03
CA PHE A 206 -9.29 16.38 3.92
C PHE A 206 -8.63 17.76 3.99
N CYS A 207 -8.23 18.22 5.17
CA CYS A 207 -7.45 19.46 5.35
C CYS A 207 -6.23 19.31 6.26
N PHE A 208 -5.98 18.11 6.77
CA PHE A 208 -4.83 17.77 7.60
C PHE A 208 -4.06 16.63 6.95
N PRO A 209 -2.74 16.49 7.19
CA PRO A 209 -1.98 15.34 6.74
C PRO A 209 -2.60 14.02 7.19
N PHE A 210 -2.48 13.02 6.33
CA PHE A 210 -2.88 11.65 6.61
C PHE A 210 -2.09 10.70 5.73
N LEU A 211 -1.90 9.46 6.18
CA LEU A 211 -1.41 8.37 5.36
C LEU A 211 -2.58 7.66 4.66
N VAL A 212 -2.43 7.38 3.36
CA VAL A 212 -3.29 6.49 2.57
C VAL A 212 -2.53 5.21 2.21
N ARG A 213 -3.23 4.08 2.16
CA ARG A 213 -2.69 2.76 1.83
C ARG A 213 -3.75 1.94 1.06
N TYR A 214 -3.34 0.97 0.26
CA TYR A 214 -4.29 0.00 -0.32
C TYR A 214 -3.82 -1.44 -0.12
N ALA A 215 -4.76 -2.37 -0.32
CA ALA A 215 -4.51 -3.82 -0.34
C ALA A 215 -5.46 -4.51 -1.32
N LEU A 216 -5.05 -5.68 -1.81
CA LEU A 216 -5.93 -6.57 -2.56
C LEU A 216 -6.80 -7.35 -1.59
N ARG A 217 -8.12 -7.33 -1.83
CA ARG A 217 -9.07 -8.14 -1.07
C ARG A 217 -9.32 -9.46 -1.79
N LEU A 218 -9.08 -10.57 -1.11
CA LEU A 218 -9.34 -11.90 -1.63
C LEU A 218 -10.81 -12.32 -1.40
N TYR A 219 -11.22 -13.41 -2.04
CA TYR A 219 -12.59 -13.95 -1.99
C TYR A 219 -13.06 -14.38 -0.60
N ASP A 220 -12.15 -14.66 0.33
CA ASP A 220 -12.44 -14.98 1.73
C ASP A 220 -12.50 -13.74 2.64
N GLY A 221 -12.25 -12.55 2.08
CA GLY A 221 -12.18 -11.27 2.79
C GLY A 221 -10.79 -10.88 3.30
N SER A 222 -9.79 -11.77 3.19
CA SER A 222 -8.41 -11.51 3.61
C SER A 222 -7.76 -10.40 2.77
N LEU A 223 -6.81 -9.69 3.37
CA LEU A 223 -6.05 -8.61 2.72
C LEU A 223 -4.61 -9.04 2.49
N VAL A 224 -4.11 -8.77 1.28
CA VAL A 224 -2.73 -9.08 0.83
C VAL A 224 -2.17 -7.95 -0.01
N HIS A 225 -0.86 -7.97 -0.26
CA HIS A 225 -0.13 -6.95 -1.03
C HIS A 225 -0.41 -5.53 -0.54
N HIS A 226 -0.10 -5.29 0.74
CA HIS A 226 -0.32 -3.99 1.33
C HIS A 226 0.71 -2.98 0.81
N SER A 227 0.24 -1.92 0.15
CA SER A 227 1.09 -0.87 -0.43
C SER A 227 2.00 -0.17 0.59
N ALA A 228 2.93 0.67 0.15
CA ALA A 228 3.53 1.66 1.05
C ALA A 228 2.43 2.60 1.59
N PRO A 229 2.45 2.99 2.88
CA PRO A 229 1.69 4.15 3.34
C PRO A 229 2.22 5.42 2.68
N ILE A 230 1.34 6.19 2.05
CA ILE A 230 1.69 7.40 1.31
C ILE A 230 1.21 8.62 2.09
N LEU A 231 2.13 9.55 2.39
CA LEU A 231 1.83 10.78 3.12
C LEU A 231 1.20 11.83 2.22
N MET A 232 -0.10 12.05 2.42
CA MET A 232 -0.89 13.07 1.73
C MET A 232 -0.88 14.37 2.56
N ASN A 233 -0.59 15.50 1.92
CA ASN A 233 -0.35 16.77 2.60
C ASN A 233 -1.29 17.90 2.13
N PRO A 234 -2.51 17.97 2.69
CA PRO A 234 -3.34 19.16 2.53
C PRO A 234 -2.73 20.44 3.16
N SER A 235 -1.87 20.25 4.17
CA SER A 235 -1.09 21.30 4.85
C SER A 235 0.22 20.72 5.39
N THR A 236 1.37 21.26 5.00
CA THR A 236 2.68 20.79 5.48
C THR A 236 3.10 21.35 6.84
N LYS A 237 2.49 22.47 7.26
CA LYS A 237 2.74 23.13 8.56
C LYS A 237 1.42 23.47 9.25
N THR A 238 1.49 24.23 10.35
CA THR A 238 0.35 24.75 11.12
C THR A 238 -0.73 25.33 10.18
N ALA A 239 -1.93 24.74 10.26
CA ALA A 239 -3.11 25.10 9.47
C ALA A 239 -4.37 24.60 10.22
N PRO A 240 -5.59 25.14 9.99
CA PRO A 240 -5.96 26.23 9.07
C PRO A 240 -5.25 27.56 9.33
N TRP A 241 -5.13 28.38 8.30
CA TRP A 241 -4.52 29.69 8.43
C TRP A 241 -5.53 30.72 8.98
N VAL A 242 -5.33 31.15 10.22
CA VAL A 242 -6.17 32.18 10.87
C VAL A 242 -5.46 33.52 10.83
N TYR A 243 -6.10 34.52 10.20
CA TYR A 243 -5.53 35.86 10.07
C TYR A 243 -6.48 36.95 10.55
N TRP A 244 -5.93 38.12 10.85
CA TRP A 244 -6.70 39.29 11.26
C TRP A 244 -6.37 40.48 10.36
N THR A 245 -7.37 41.34 10.14
CA THR A 245 -7.25 42.48 9.21
C THR A 245 -7.33 43.82 9.91
N ARG A 246 -7.97 43.89 11.08
CA ARG A 246 -8.11 45.13 11.84
C ARG A 246 -8.36 44.85 13.31
N ALA A 247 -7.53 45.44 14.18
CA ALA A 247 -7.81 45.60 15.60
C ALA A 247 -8.54 46.95 15.85
N LYS A 248 -9.51 46.98 16.77
CA LYS A 248 -10.30 48.18 17.10
C LYS A 248 -10.44 48.37 18.61
N GLY A 249 -10.53 49.63 19.02
CA GLY A 249 -10.93 50.06 20.36
C GLY A 249 -10.63 51.56 20.57
N LYS A 250 -10.97 52.12 21.74
CA LYS A 250 -10.82 53.55 22.04
C LYS A 250 -9.67 53.74 23.03
N GLY A 251 -8.50 54.16 22.56
CA GLY A 251 -7.28 54.33 23.37
C GLY A 251 -6.50 53.03 23.66
N ALA A 252 -7.14 51.88 23.46
CA ALA A 252 -6.54 50.54 23.49
C ALA A 252 -7.34 49.62 22.55
N TYR A 253 -6.77 48.50 22.14
CA TYR A 253 -7.45 47.48 21.33
C TYR A 253 -8.23 46.50 22.20
N SER A 254 -9.48 46.22 21.85
CA SER A 254 -10.34 45.26 22.58
C SER A 254 -11.08 44.29 21.67
N THR A 255 -11.00 44.49 20.34
CA THR A 255 -11.60 43.60 19.34
C THR A 255 -10.69 43.45 18.14
N ALA A 256 -10.80 42.34 17.42
CA ALA A 256 -10.15 42.13 16.13
C ALA A 256 -11.09 41.46 15.13
N THR A 257 -11.01 41.87 13.86
CA THR A 257 -11.73 41.24 12.74
C THR A 257 -10.82 40.18 12.11
N CYS A 258 -11.35 38.97 11.97
CA CYS A 258 -10.60 37.76 11.64
C CYS A 258 -11.26 36.96 10.51
N ASN A 259 -10.47 36.13 9.85
CA ASN A 259 -10.93 35.19 8.84
C ASN A 259 -10.05 33.92 8.86
N ILE A 260 -10.51 32.84 8.23
CA ILE A 260 -9.80 31.55 8.21
C ILE A 260 -9.71 31.05 6.76
N LEU A 261 -8.51 30.64 6.35
CA LEU A 261 -8.25 29.94 5.09
C LEU A 261 -7.86 28.49 5.39
N LEU A 262 -8.44 27.54 4.65
CA LEU A 262 -7.95 26.17 4.56
C LEU A 262 -8.06 25.66 3.12
N VAL A 263 -7.39 24.55 2.82
CA VAL A 263 -7.61 23.81 1.57
C VAL A 263 -8.36 22.52 1.90
N ALA A 264 -9.58 22.40 1.38
CA ALA A 264 -10.37 21.19 1.49
C ALA A 264 -10.08 20.30 0.27
N ALA A 265 -9.42 19.17 0.48
CA ALA A 265 -8.92 18.33 -0.60
C ALA A 265 -9.77 17.07 -0.80
N ASN A 266 -9.97 16.70 -2.06
CA ASN A 266 -10.41 15.36 -2.46
C ASN A 266 -9.17 14.48 -2.69
N LEU A 267 -9.29 13.19 -2.42
CA LEU A 267 -8.29 12.17 -2.76
C LEU A 267 -8.60 11.65 -4.17
N ASP A 268 -7.58 11.48 -5.00
CA ASP A 268 -7.71 10.88 -6.33
C ASP A 268 -6.63 9.81 -6.54
N TYR A 269 -6.87 8.90 -7.48
CA TYR A 269 -5.98 7.78 -7.76
C TYR A 269 -5.78 7.55 -9.26
N ASN A 270 -4.69 6.87 -9.62
CA ASN A 270 -4.46 6.29 -10.94
C ASN A 270 -3.89 4.88 -10.77
N LEU A 271 -4.44 3.90 -11.47
CA LEU A 271 -3.83 2.58 -11.59
C LEU A 271 -2.73 2.66 -12.65
N GLU A 272 -1.49 2.43 -12.24
CA GLU A 272 -0.32 2.46 -13.11
C GLU A 272 -0.17 1.11 -13.81
N SER A 273 0.06 1.12 -15.12
CA SER A 273 0.29 -0.10 -15.87
C SER A 273 1.70 -0.62 -15.60
N ASN A 274 1.83 -1.80 -15.02
CA ASN A 274 3.09 -2.54 -14.92
C ASN A 274 2.95 -3.89 -15.64
N ASP A 275 3.95 -4.76 -15.58
CA ASP A 275 3.85 -6.07 -16.27
C ASP A 275 2.68 -6.93 -15.74
N ASP A 276 2.39 -6.84 -14.45
CA ASP A 276 1.37 -7.64 -13.77
C ASP A 276 -0.05 -7.08 -13.97
N PHE A 277 -0.18 -5.81 -14.36
CA PHE A 277 -1.46 -5.19 -14.73
C PHE A 277 -2.19 -6.00 -15.81
N TYR A 278 -1.46 -6.53 -16.80
CA TYR A 278 -2.05 -7.28 -17.91
C TYR A 278 -2.62 -8.64 -17.53
N ILE A 279 -2.22 -9.21 -16.38
CA ILE A 279 -2.75 -10.47 -15.86
C ILE A 279 -3.77 -10.26 -14.73
N LEU A 280 -4.03 -9.01 -14.31
CA LEU A 280 -4.93 -8.72 -13.19
C LEU A 280 -6.36 -9.25 -13.41
N GLU A 281 -6.87 -9.17 -14.64
CA GLU A 281 -8.18 -9.72 -14.99
C GLU A 281 -8.23 -11.25 -14.87
N GLU A 282 -7.09 -11.92 -15.02
CA GLU A 282 -7.02 -13.37 -14.88
C GLU A 282 -7.37 -13.82 -13.46
N TRP A 283 -7.10 -12.96 -12.48
CA TRP A 283 -7.28 -13.18 -11.05
C TRP A 283 -8.63 -12.73 -10.49
N LYS A 284 -9.58 -12.25 -11.31
CA LYS A 284 -10.89 -11.72 -10.84
C LYS A 284 -11.74 -12.67 -9.99
N ASP A 285 -11.54 -13.99 -10.16
CA ASP A 285 -12.25 -14.99 -9.36
C ASP A 285 -11.66 -15.12 -7.95
N VAL A 286 -10.39 -14.75 -7.78
CA VAL A 286 -9.63 -14.79 -6.52
C VAL A 286 -9.63 -13.42 -5.83
N ILE A 287 -9.35 -12.34 -6.56
CA ILE A 287 -9.32 -10.97 -6.05
C ILE A 287 -10.68 -10.33 -6.27
N LYS A 288 -11.31 -9.82 -5.20
CA LYS A 288 -12.64 -9.19 -5.23
C LYS A 288 -12.61 -7.68 -5.37
N GLY A 289 -11.48 -7.03 -5.08
CA GLY A 289 -11.33 -5.60 -5.26
C GLY A 289 -10.04 -5.07 -4.66
N ILE A 290 -9.83 -3.77 -4.83
CA ILE A 290 -8.71 -3.03 -4.27
C ILE A 290 -9.24 -2.11 -3.19
N ASP A 291 -8.92 -2.41 -1.94
CA ASP A 291 -9.43 -1.65 -0.81
C ASP A 291 -8.47 -0.55 -0.41
N VAL A 292 -9.00 0.67 -0.32
CA VAL A 292 -8.25 1.86 0.08
C VAL A 292 -8.54 2.16 1.54
N PHE A 293 -7.48 2.37 2.33
CA PHE A 293 -7.53 2.68 3.73
C PHE A 293 -6.80 4.00 4.03
N ILE A 294 -7.25 4.71 5.05
CA ILE A 294 -6.62 5.95 5.51
C ILE A 294 -6.40 5.93 7.02
N SER A 295 -5.34 6.59 7.46
CA SER A 295 -5.15 6.92 8.87
C SER A 295 -6.10 8.02 9.35
N LYS A 296 -6.13 8.24 10.67
CA LYS A 296 -6.75 9.44 11.25
C LYS A 296 -6.02 10.70 10.77
N PRO A 297 -6.72 11.85 10.71
CA PRO A 297 -6.04 13.11 10.43
C PRO A 297 -4.95 13.39 11.48
N ILE A 298 -3.79 13.81 11.01
CA ILE A 298 -2.66 14.23 11.82
C ILE A 298 -2.76 15.75 11.95
N TYR A 299 -3.24 16.22 13.10
CA TYR A 299 -3.35 17.65 13.35
C TYR A 299 -1.97 18.32 13.28
N THR A 300 -1.92 19.51 12.67
CA THR A 300 -0.69 20.31 12.54
C THR A 300 -0.55 21.36 13.63
N TYR A 301 -1.46 21.39 14.60
CA TYR A 301 -1.48 22.29 15.75
C TYR A 301 -2.00 21.58 17.00
N ASP A 302 -1.62 22.07 18.18
CA ASP A 302 -2.09 21.59 19.46
C ASP A 302 -3.50 22.07 19.78
N GLN A 303 -4.46 21.16 19.68
CA GLN A 303 -5.86 21.45 19.99
C GLN A 303 -6.11 21.83 21.46
N ASN A 304 -5.17 21.51 22.37
CA ASN A 304 -5.24 21.86 23.79
C ASN A 304 -4.35 23.06 24.16
N GLY A 305 -3.58 23.58 23.20
CA GLY A 305 -2.71 24.72 23.42
C GLY A 305 -3.45 26.05 23.43
N LYS A 306 -2.71 27.15 23.60
CA LYS A 306 -3.27 28.51 23.58
C LYS A 306 -2.54 29.40 22.58
N VAL A 307 -3.30 30.27 21.91
CA VAL A 307 -2.77 31.35 21.08
C VAL A 307 -1.96 32.31 21.95
N SER A 308 -0.69 32.51 21.59
CA SER A 308 0.29 33.23 22.41
C SER A 308 0.43 34.70 22.06
N SER A 309 0.20 35.09 20.80
CA SER A 309 0.35 36.46 20.30
C SER A 309 -0.53 36.74 19.07
N PHE A 310 -0.64 38.02 18.66
CA PHE A 310 -1.20 38.44 17.37
C PHE A 310 -0.17 38.41 16.22
N ASN A 311 1.05 37.98 16.49
CA ASN A 311 2.14 37.99 15.53
C ASN A 311 2.61 36.58 15.21
N ASP A 312 2.31 36.15 14.00
CA ASP A 312 2.90 34.97 13.42
C ASP A 312 3.11 35.18 11.91
N THR A 313 4.33 34.92 11.46
CA THR A 313 4.78 35.09 10.07
C THR A 313 5.18 33.79 9.39
N ASP A 314 5.26 32.66 10.12
CA ASP A 314 5.75 31.39 9.57
C ASP A 314 4.66 30.58 8.83
N ASN A 315 3.39 30.80 9.19
CA ASN A 315 2.21 30.18 8.56
C ASN A 315 2.10 30.44 7.05
N HIS A 316 2.70 31.52 6.53
CA HIS A 316 2.73 31.80 5.10
C HIS A 316 3.46 30.74 4.27
N THR A 317 4.32 29.95 4.93
CA THR A 317 5.13 28.92 4.29
C THR A 317 4.49 27.54 4.29
N THR A 318 3.30 27.38 4.89
CA THR A 318 2.53 26.14 4.79
C THR A 318 2.12 25.89 3.34
N LYS A 319 2.27 24.64 2.89
CA LYS A 319 2.02 24.23 1.51
C LYS A 319 0.91 23.19 1.45
N PHE A 320 0.12 23.27 0.38
CA PHE A 320 -0.74 22.21 -0.12
C PHE A 320 0.02 21.44 -1.21
N ILE A 321 0.04 20.11 -1.15
CA ILE A 321 0.69 19.27 -2.18
C ILE A 321 -0.41 18.56 -2.98
N GLY A 322 -0.58 18.96 -4.24
CA GLY A 322 -1.61 18.43 -5.13
C GLY A 322 -1.96 19.37 -6.27
N ARG A 323 -3.04 19.10 -7.00
CA ARG A 323 -3.58 20.04 -8.00
C ARG A 323 -4.63 20.94 -7.39
N LEU A 324 -4.82 22.14 -7.94
CA LEU A 324 -5.87 23.06 -7.51
C LEU A 324 -7.10 22.96 -8.41
N TYR A 325 -8.29 23.06 -7.82
CA TYR A 325 -9.56 23.02 -8.54
C TYR A 325 -10.13 24.43 -8.76
N ALA A 326 -10.55 24.71 -9.99
CA ALA A 326 -11.35 25.88 -10.33
C ALA A 326 -12.29 25.60 -11.51
N GLU A 327 -13.52 26.11 -11.43
CA GLU A 327 -14.53 25.97 -12.48
C GLU A 327 -14.31 26.92 -13.66
N ASN A 328 -13.74 28.09 -13.37
CA ASN A 328 -13.56 29.16 -14.35
C ASN A 328 -12.24 29.03 -15.12
N ARG A 329 -11.94 27.85 -15.67
CA ARG A 329 -10.70 27.64 -16.45
C ARG A 329 -10.62 28.57 -17.67
N THR A 330 -11.73 28.73 -18.39
CA THR A 330 -11.77 29.49 -19.65
C THR A 330 -12.26 30.94 -19.48
N THR A 331 -12.67 31.33 -18.28
CA THR A 331 -13.31 32.63 -18.02
C THR A 331 -12.64 33.40 -16.90
N THR A 332 -12.58 34.73 -17.01
CA THR A 332 -12.14 35.60 -15.92
C THR A 332 -13.30 35.84 -14.95
N ASN A 333 -13.00 35.82 -13.65
CA ASN A 333 -13.96 36.14 -12.60
C ASN A 333 -13.39 37.28 -11.74
N ASN A 334 -14.18 38.33 -11.50
CA ASN A 334 -13.74 39.52 -10.75
C ASN A 334 -14.45 39.69 -9.41
N THR A 335 -15.26 38.69 -9.02
CA THR A 335 -16.00 38.68 -7.76
C THR A 335 -15.55 37.48 -6.93
N LEU A 336 -15.37 37.68 -5.62
CA LEU A 336 -15.04 36.58 -4.73
C LEU A 336 -16.12 35.50 -4.79
N ALA A 337 -15.71 34.27 -5.07
CA ALA A 337 -16.58 33.12 -5.15
C ALA A 337 -15.79 31.85 -4.82
N GLU A 338 -16.47 30.84 -4.29
CA GLU A 338 -15.86 29.53 -4.09
C GLU A 338 -15.55 28.87 -5.43
N ASP A 339 -14.50 28.04 -5.44
CA ASP A 339 -14.08 27.24 -6.60
C ASP A 339 -13.83 28.07 -7.89
N LYS A 340 -13.53 29.37 -7.74
CA LYS A 340 -13.18 30.26 -8.85
C LYS A 340 -11.91 31.03 -8.56
N LEU A 341 -10.99 31.02 -9.53
CA LEU A 341 -9.83 31.91 -9.55
C LEU A 341 -10.30 33.36 -9.70
N LEU A 342 -9.67 34.29 -8.99
CA LEU A 342 -10.01 35.72 -9.03
C LEU A 342 -9.04 36.48 -9.95
N GLY A 343 -9.54 37.40 -10.76
CA GLY A 343 -8.77 38.28 -11.64
C GLY A 343 -8.10 37.58 -12.83
N ASN A 344 -7.16 38.29 -13.45
CA ASN A 344 -6.50 37.86 -14.69
C ASN A 344 -5.29 36.95 -14.44
N PHE A 345 -5.12 35.97 -15.32
CA PHE A 345 -3.99 35.05 -15.39
C PHE A 345 -3.46 35.01 -16.83
N SER A 346 -2.14 34.90 -17.03
CA SER A 346 -1.55 34.71 -18.36
C SER A 346 -1.93 33.36 -18.97
N SER A 347 -1.97 32.31 -18.14
CA SER A 347 -2.48 30.97 -18.44
C SER A 347 -3.05 30.36 -17.15
N LYS A 348 -3.94 29.39 -17.30
CA LYS A 348 -4.51 28.57 -16.22
C LYS A 348 -4.16 27.08 -16.36
N ASP A 349 -3.17 26.74 -17.19
CA ASP A 349 -2.74 25.36 -17.43
C ASP A 349 -2.14 24.71 -16.17
N PHE A 350 -1.68 25.53 -15.22
CA PHE A 350 -1.26 25.08 -13.91
C PHE A 350 -2.32 24.27 -13.13
N LEU A 351 -3.61 24.39 -13.50
CA LEU A 351 -4.70 23.60 -12.89
C LEU A 351 -4.63 22.09 -13.24
N ASP A 352 -3.83 21.70 -14.24
CA ASP A 352 -3.60 20.29 -14.63
C ASP A 352 -2.40 19.66 -13.91
N HIS A 353 -1.64 20.46 -13.16
CA HIS A 353 -0.40 20.02 -12.53
C HIS A 353 -0.56 19.86 -11.02
N TYR A 354 0.10 18.84 -10.49
CA TYR A 354 0.22 18.59 -9.07
C TYR A 354 1.53 19.20 -8.60
N CYS A 355 1.44 20.20 -7.73
CA CYS A 355 2.59 20.99 -7.30
C CYS A 355 2.53 21.24 -5.80
N GLU A 356 3.61 21.83 -5.29
CA GLU A 356 3.66 22.43 -3.96
C GLU A 356 3.16 23.88 -3.99
N TRP A 357 1.97 24.13 -3.45
CA TRP A 357 1.31 25.44 -3.45
C TRP A 357 1.35 26.07 -2.06
N THR A 358 2.02 27.20 -1.89
CA THR A 358 1.95 27.91 -0.59
C THR A 358 0.56 28.48 -0.37
N TYR A 359 0.10 28.52 0.88
CA TYR A 359 -1.21 29.09 1.21
C TYR A 359 -1.29 30.59 0.86
N ALA A 360 -0.18 31.32 0.94
CA ALA A 360 -0.09 32.71 0.47
C ALA A 360 -0.38 32.84 -1.03
N GLN A 361 0.20 31.97 -1.87
CA GLN A 361 -0.07 31.95 -3.31
C GLN A 361 -1.51 31.53 -3.59
N ILE A 362 -2.04 30.54 -2.86
CA ILE A 362 -3.46 30.13 -2.97
C ILE A 362 -4.38 31.32 -2.65
N TYR A 363 -4.11 32.05 -1.57
CA TYR A 363 -4.87 33.25 -1.24
C TYR A 363 -4.81 34.30 -2.35
N ALA A 364 -3.60 34.56 -2.88
CA ALA A 364 -3.40 35.52 -3.95
C ALA A 364 -4.16 35.14 -5.25
N MET A 365 -4.27 33.84 -5.55
CA MET A 365 -4.99 33.32 -6.71
C MET A 365 -6.51 33.38 -6.58
N TYR A 366 -7.05 32.99 -5.42
CA TYR A 366 -8.49 32.78 -5.24
C TYR A 366 -9.21 33.96 -4.57
N TYR A 367 -8.51 34.73 -3.73
CA TYR A 367 -9.16 35.64 -2.78
C TYR A 367 -8.60 37.07 -2.76
N SER A 368 -7.62 37.38 -3.61
CA SER A 368 -6.99 38.70 -3.66
C SER A 368 -6.97 39.30 -5.06
N SER A 369 -7.64 40.44 -5.23
CA SER A 369 -7.68 41.16 -6.50
C SER A 369 -6.37 41.91 -6.81
N ASP A 370 -5.65 42.34 -5.78
CA ASP A 370 -4.36 43.04 -5.89
C ASP A 370 -3.16 42.09 -5.74
N ARG A 371 -3.42 40.79 -5.57
CA ARG A 371 -2.43 39.70 -5.42
C ARG A 371 -1.63 39.76 -4.12
N SER A 372 -2.03 40.63 -3.19
CA SER A 372 -1.52 40.62 -1.82
C SER A 372 -2.13 39.49 -1.01
N TYR A 373 -1.54 39.21 0.15
CA TYR A 373 -2.09 38.31 1.15
C TYR A 373 -1.97 38.98 2.53
N PRO A 374 -2.78 38.57 3.51
CA PRO A 374 -2.75 39.16 4.85
C PRO A 374 -1.35 39.04 5.46
N ALA A 375 -0.80 40.15 5.95
CA ALA A 375 0.57 40.18 6.50
C ALA A 375 0.66 39.67 7.95
N THR A 376 -0.47 39.58 8.66
CA THR A 376 -0.52 39.29 10.09
C THR A 376 -1.46 38.13 10.39
N THR A 377 -0.94 37.14 11.10
CA THR A 377 -1.62 35.88 11.39
C THR A 377 -1.60 35.61 12.89
N PHE A 378 -2.53 34.81 13.39
CA PHE A 378 -2.42 34.32 14.77
C PHE A 378 -1.49 33.13 14.79
N ASN A 379 -0.66 33.05 15.84
CA ASN A 379 0.06 31.83 16.17
C ASN A 379 -0.95 30.82 16.72
N LEU A 380 -1.47 29.94 15.85
CA LEU A 380 -2.25 28.80 16.31
C LEU A 380 -1.36 27.97 17.23
N PRO A 381 -1.90 27.35 18.30
CA PRO A 381 -1.05 26.71 19.27
C PRO A 381 -0.20 25.62 18.60
N GLU A 382 1.11 25.84 18.51
CA GLU A 382 2.00 24.87 17.89
C GLU A 382 2.33 23.75 18.87
N PHE A 383 2.56 22.57 18.33
CA PHE A 383 3.17 21.52 19.14
C PHE A 383 4.63 21.88 19.46
N SER A 384 5.16 21.29 20.53
CA SER A 384 6.62 21.23 20.72
C SER A 384 7.30 20.65 19.48
N ASP A 385 8.52 21.10 19.21
CA ASP A 385 9.35 20.65 18.09
C ASP A 385 9.23 19.12 17.88
N ASN A 386 9.02 18.72 16.62
CA ASN A 386 8.93 17.33 16.15
C ASN A 386 7.66 16.51 16.46
N LYS A 387 6.68 16.98 17.23
CA LYS A 387 5.49 16.15 17.55
C LYS A 387 4.66 15.75 16.32
N VAL A 388 4.56 16.60 15.31
CA VAL A 388 3.89 16.26 14.04
C VAL A 388 4.65 15.15 13.32
N ALA A 389 5.98 15.27 13.25
CA ALA A 389 6.84 14.24 12.69
C ALA A 389 6.67 12.92 13.46
N GLU A 390 6.74 12.94 14.79
CA GLU A 390 6.50 11.76 15.64
C GLU A 390 5.12 11.12 15.38
N SER A 391 4.07 11.94 15.24
CA SER A 391 2.73 11.46 14.93
C SER A 391 2.67 10.74 13.58
N ILE A 392 3.37 11.26 12.56
CA ILE A 392 3.51 10.58 11.25
C ILE A 392 4.24 9.25 11.42
N LYS A 393 5.38 9.24 12.13
CA LYS A 393 6.20 8.03 12.36
C LYS A 393 5.46 6.93 13.12
N ASN A 394 4.58 7.31 14.05
CA ASN A 394 3.86 6.37 14.91
C ASN A 394 2.51 5.93 14.31
N THR A 395 2.14 6.42 13.12
CA THR A 395 0.85 6.07 12.51
C THR A 395 0.87 4.64 11.98
N SER A 396 0.04 3.78 12.58
CA SER A 396 -0.02 2.35 12.22
C SER A 396 -1.43 1.80 12.00
N THR A 397 -2.47 2.55 12.35
CA THR A 397 -3.87 2.13 12.18
C THR A 397 -4.49 2.78 10.96
N PHE A 398 -5.05 1.96 10.07
CA PHE A 398 -5.69 2.39 8.83
C PHE A 398 -7.13 1.89 8.78
N TYR A 399 -8.07 2.79 8.46
CA TYR A 399 -9.50 2.52 8.40
C TYR A 399 -9.95 2.55 6.95
N LYS A 400 -10.79 1.59 6.57
CA LYS A 400 -11.30 1.47 5.20
C LYS A 400 -12.02 2.75 4.79
N LEU A 401 -11.68 3.26 3.61
CA LEU A 401 -12.30 4.43 2.99
C LEU A 401 -13.27 4.00 1.90
N CYS A 402 -12.82 3.15 0.98
CA CYS A 402 -13.62 2.61 -0.11
C CYS A 402 -13.01 1.29 -0.64
N SER A 403 -13.75 0.65 -1.54
CA SER A 403 -13.25 -0.44 -2.38
C SER A 403 -13.35 0.01 -3.84
N ILE A 404 -12.25 -0.07 -4.57
CA ILE A 404 -12.18 0.17 -6.01
C ILE A 404 -12.45 -1.17 -6.71
N ASP A 405 -13.41 -1.17 -7.62
CA ASP A 405 -13.71 -2.34 -8.45
C ASP A 405 -12.56 -2.60 -9.44
N LEU A 406 -12.22 -3.88 -9.65
CA LEU A 406 -11.13 -4.27 -10.55
C LEU A 406 -11.40 -3.87 -12.00
N SER A 407 -12.62 -4.09 -12.49
CA SER A 407 -12.98 -3.77 -13.87
C SER A 407 -12.97 -2.26 -14.10
N GLU A 408 -13.46 -1.48 -13.13
CA GLU A 408 -13.40 -0.02 -13.14
C GLU A 408 -11.95 0.49 -13.13
N ALA A 409 -11.09 -0.09 -12.29
CA ALA A 409 -9.69 0.31 -12.20
C ALA A 409 -8.94 0.00 -13.51
N ILE A 410 -9.18 -1.17 -14.11
CA ILE A 410 -8.59 -1.59 -15.37
C ILE A 410 -9.09 -0.71 -16.52
N GLU A 411 -10.38 -0.40 -16.60
CA GLU A 411 -10.93 0.45 -17.67
C GLU A 411 -10.35 1.87 -17.64
N ASN A 412 -10.13 2.42 -16.44
CA ASN A 412 -9.68 3.81 -16.25
C ASN A 412 -8.17 3.95 -16.04
N HIS A 413 -7.38 2.90 -16.28
CA HIS A 413 -5.92 2.95 -16.09
C HIS A 413 -5.27 4.09 -16.90
N GLY A 414 -4.20 4.66 -16.36
CA GLY A 414 -3.52 5.81 -16.97
C GLY A 414 -4.29 7.15 -16.88
N THR A 415 -5.51 7.16 -16.34
CA THR A 415 -6.29 8.38 -16.10
C THR A 415 -6.58 8.54 -14.61
N ARG A 416 -6.33 9.75 -14.07
CA ARG A 416 -6.63 10.05 -12.67
C ARG A 416 -8.13 10.18 -12.43
N LYS A 417 -8.61 9.53 -11.37
CA LYS A 417 -10.02 9.50 -10.96
C LYS A 417 -10.17 9.92 -9.49
N ASP A 418 -11.15 10.77 -9.22
CA ASP A 418 -11.50 11.18 -7.87
C ASP A 418 -12.07 9.99 -7.07
N ILE A 419 -11.59 9.80 -5.84
CA ILE A 419 -12.23 8.95 -4.85
C ILE A 419 -13.35 9.76 -4.19
N VAL A 420 -14.58 9.44 -4.55
CA VAL A 420 -15.76 10.07 -3.96
C VAL A 420 -15.98 9.50 -2.56
N VAL A 421 -15.88 10.37 -1.55
CA VAL A 421 -16.16 10.03 -0.16
C VAL A 421 -17.51 10.63 0.21
N ASP A 422 -18.42 9.79 0.69
CA ASP A 422 -19.76 10.22 1.07
C ASP A 422 -19.72 11.28 2.17
N ASN A 423 -20.72 12.17 2.14
CA ASN A 423 -20.91 13.15 3.21
C ASN A 423 -20.99 12.45 4.57
N GLU A 424 -20.38 13.07 5.58
CA GLU A 424 -20.31 12.58 6.95
C GLU A 424 -19.58 11.24 7.17
N TYR A 425 -19.07 10.57 6.11
CA TYR A 425 -18.33 9.31 6.22
C TYR A 425 -17.17 9.41 7.22
N LEU A 426 -16.41 10.51 7.13
CA LEU A 426 -15.22 10.77 7.96
C LEU A 426 -15.55 10.95 9.45
N GLN A 427 -16.78 11.32 9.83
CA GLN A 427 -17.18 11.43 11.23
C GLN A 427 -17.15 10.08 11.95
N SER A 428 -17.41 9.00 11.21
CA SER A 428 -17.49 7.63 11.72
C SER A 428 -16.30 6.77 11.30
N LEU A 429 -15.20 7.38 10.83
CA LEU A 429 -14.03 6.67 10.29
C LEU A 429 -13.52 5.57 11.23
N VAL A 430 -13.48 5.85 12.53
CA VAL A 430 -12.95 4.91 13.55
C VAL A 430 -13.80 3.67 13.77
N THR A 431 -15.03 3.65 13.26
CA THR A 431 -15.95 2.52 13.33
C THR A 431 -15.90 1.65 12.07
N ARG A 432 -15.13 2.08 11.06
CA ARG A 432 -14.94 1.34 9.81
C ARG A 432 -13.96 0.19 10.02
N GLU A 433 -13.97 -0.73 9.07
CA GLU A 433 -13.05 -1.85 9.03
C GLU A 433 -11.60 -1.37 9.16
N VAL A 434 -10.85 -1.99 10.06
CA VAL A 434 -9.42 -1.70 10.26
C VAL A 434 -8.61 -2.66 9.41
N MET A 435 -7.61 -2.13 8.71
CA MET A 435 -6.68 -2.92 7.92
C MET A 435 -5.96 -3.93 8.81
N THR A 436 -5.90 -5.18 8.38
CA THR A 436 -5.16 -6.23 9.09
C THR A 436 -3.65 -6.06 8.94
N ASP A 437 -2.87 -6.84 9.67
CA ASP A 437 -1.43 -6.95 9.41
C ASP A 437 -1.16 -7.78 8.16
N ASP A 438 -0.05 -7.47 7.49
CA ASP A 438 0.46 -8.21 6.35
C ASP A 438 1.91 -8.66 6.62
N TYR A 439 2.18 -9.92 6.32
CA TYR A 439 3.50 -10.51 6.54
C TYR A 439 4.09 -11.00 5.22
N LEU A 440 4.84 -10.10 4.57
CA LEU A 440 5.65 -10.43 3.39
C LEU A 440 4.84 -11.10 2.27
N SER A 441 3.56 -10.74 2.11
CA SER A 441 2.72 -11.32 1.06
C SER A 441 3.24 -11.02 -0.34
N HIS A 442 3.98 -9.92 -0.50
CA HIS A 442 4.69 -9.52 -1.73
C HIS A 442 5.92 -10.40 -2.09
N ASP A 443 6.40 -11.25 -1.18
CA ASP A 443 7.51 -12.14 -1.50
C ASP A 443 7.01 -13.37 -2.27
N ASN A 444 7.64 -13.71 -3.40
CA ASN A 444 7.35 -14.99 -4.03
C ASN A 444 7.87 -16.12 -3.14
N LEU A 445 7.05 -17.17 -3.01
CA LEU A 445 7.35 -18.36 -2.25
C LEU A 445 7.68 -19.56 -3.15
N CYS A 446 8.72 -20.28 -2.78
CA CYS A 446 9.03 -21.62 -3.27
C CYS A 446 9.14 -22.55 -2.06
N ALA A 447 8.66 -23.79 -2.20
CA ALA A 447 8.68 -24.78 -1.13
C ALA A 447 9.07 -26.14 -1.69
N ASN A 448 9.87 -26.91 -0.96
CA ASN A 448 10.25 -28.26 -1.37
C ASN A 448 9.18 -29.31 -1.04
N HIS A 449 8.37 -29.05 -0.01
CA HIS A 449 7.34 -29.97 0.46
C HIS A 449 6.04 -29.23 0.74
N SER A 450 4.93 -29.89 0.45
CA SER A 450 3.58 -29.43 0.75
C SER A 450 2.70 -30.56 1.27
N PHE A 451 1.79 -30.24 2.18
CA PHE A 451 0.81 -31.18 2.68
C PHE A 451 -0.53 -30.48 2.93
N VAL A 452 -1.58 -30.97 2.30
CA VAL A 452 -2.94 -30.46 2.50
C VAL A 452 -3.61 -31.23 3.65
N TYR A 453 -4.10 -30.50 4.64
CA TYR A 453 -4.83 -31.07 5.78
C TYR A 453 -5.90 -30.10 6.27
N ASN A 454 -7.11 -30.59 6.53
CA ASN A 454 -8.26 -29.77 6.93
C ASN A 454 -8.47 -28.53 6.05
N SER A 455 -8.36 -28.73 4.73
CA SER A 455 -8.46 -27.68 3.72
C SER A 455 -7.46 -26.53 3.86
N ARG A 456 -6.30 -26.77 4.51
CA ARG A 456 -5.18 -25.82 4.60
C ARG A 456 -3.94 -26.40 3.92
N LEU A 457 -3.18 -25.54 3.26
CA LEU A 457 -1.89 -25.89 2.65
C LEU A 457 -0.79 -25.66 3.67
N ASN A 458 -0.01 -26.69 3.97
CA ASN A 458 1.16 -26.58 4.83
C ASN A 458 2.41 -26.70 3.97
N LEU A 459 3.29 -25.71 4.00
CA LEU A 459 4.52 -25.66 3.21
C LEU A 459 5.75 -25.75 4.13
N SER A 460 6.78 -26.50 3.70
CA SER A 460 8.09 -26.53 4.35
C SER A 460 9.25 -26.62 3.35
N GLY A 461 10.48 -26.45 3.83
CA GLY A 461 11.64 -26.28 2.96
C GLY A 461 11.50 -25.00 2.13
N LEU A 462 11.05 -23.92 2.79
CA LEU A 462 10.67 -22.68 2.13
C LEU A 462 11.91 -21.90 1.68
N ARG A 463 11.78 -21.28 0.50
CA ARG A 463 12.70 -20.27 -0.01
C ARG A 463 11.88 -19.07 -0.49
N ARG A 464 12.40 -17.87 -0.29
CA ARG A 464 11.73 -16.61 -0.64
C ARG A 464 12.52 -15.82 -1.67
N LYS A 465 11.80 -15.18 -2.57
CA LYS A 465 12.30 -14.11 -3.43
C LYS A 465 11.72 -12.80 -2.92
N PRO A 466 12.55 -11.89 -2.37
CA PRO A 466 12.03 -10.65 -1.79
C PRO A 466 11.34 -9.76 -2.82
N PHE A 467 10.29 -9.07 -2.39
CA PHE A 467 9.52 -8.12 -3.19
C PHE A 467 10.42 -7.12 -3.93
N ARG A 468 10.19 -6.89 -5.23
CA ARG A 468 11.02 -5.98 -6.03
C ARG A 468 10.98 -4.52 -5.56
N GLY A 469 9.93 -4.14 -4.83
CA GLY A 469 9.67 -2.77 -4.42
C GLY A 469 8.59 -2.11 -5.26
N PHE A 470 8.10 -0.97 -4.77
CA PHE A 470 7.10 -0.15 -5.43
C PHE A 470 7.76 0.80 -6.44
N ILE A 471 7.02 1.16 -7.49
CA ILE A 471 7.45 2.28 -8.36
C ILE A 471 7.34 3.62 -7.60
N SER A 472 8.07 4.62 -8.05
CA SER A 472 8.10 5.92 -7.34
C SER A 472 6.73 6.60 -7.21
N GLN A 473 5.86 6.40 -8.19
CA GLN A 473 4.52 6.99 -8.28
C GLN A 473 3.55 6.38 -7.27
N SER A 474 3.78 5.15 -6.80
CA SER A 474 3.00 4.45 -5.78
C SER A 474 3.62 4.54 -4.38
N MET A 475 4.78 5.20 -4.24
CA MET A 475 5.42 5.48 -2.94
C MET A 475 5.19 6.90 -2.43
N PHE A 476 4.97 7.85 -3.33
CA PHE A 476 4.88 9.28 -2.99
C PHE A 476 3.53 9.87 -3.40
N ALA A 477 3.10 10.91 -2.67
CA ALA A 477 2.00 11.74 -3.13
C ALA A 477 2.35 12.32 -4.50
N TYR A 478 1.45 12.14 -5.46
CA TYR A 478 1.68 12.52 -6.85
C TYR A 478 1.91 14.03 -6.95
N CYS A 479 3.07 14.38 -7.49
CA CYS A 479 3.54 15.73 -7.70
C CYS A 479 4.35 15.70 -8.99
N ASN A 480 3.97 16.48 -10.00
CA ASN A 480 4.53 16.38 -11.35
C ASN A 480 4.94 17.74 -11.95
N GLY A 481 4.85 18.83 -11.19
CA GLY A 481 5.18 20.16 -11.70
C GLY A 481 5.86 21.05 -10.68
N MET A 482 6.91 21.75 -11.12
CA MET A 482 7.36 22.99 -10.50
C MET A 482 6.90 24.17 -11.34
N TYR A 483 6.74 25.33 -10.72
CA TYR A 483 6.29 26.54 -11.41
C TYR A 483 7.08 27.77 -10.98
N ASN A 484 7.18 28.72 -11.92
CA ASN A 484 7.65 30.07 -11.64
C ASN A 484 6.46 30.96 -11.34
N TRP A 485 6.50 31.61 -10.18
CA TRP A 485 5.49 32.58 -9.76
C TRP A 485 5.92 34.00 -10.16
N GLY A 486 5.05 34.71 -10.88
CA GLY A 486 5.24 36.12 -11.21
C GLY A 486 3.93 36.89 -11.25
N ALA A 487 4.03 38.21 -11.13
CA ALA A 487 2.89 39.12 -11.31
C ALA A 487 3.32 40.30 -12.20
N ASN A 488 2.48 40.66 -13.17
CA ASN A 488 2.62 41.88 -13.96
C ASN A 488 1.37 42.74 -13.74
N GLY A 489 1.47 43.75 -12.88
CA GLY A 489 0.31 44.42 -12.31
C GLY A 489 -0.57 43.43 -11.56
N THR A 490 -1.86 43.36 -11.90
CA THR A 490 -2.82 42.42 -11.30
C THR A 490 -2.93 41.09 -12.06
N THR A 491 -2.23 40.92 -13.18
CA THR A 491 -2.21 39.67 -13.93
C THR A 491 -1.15 38.73 -13.35
N LEU A 492 -1.58 37.56 -12.86
CA LEU A 492 -0.67 36.52 -12.40
C LEU A 492 -0.09 35.73 -13.58
N ASN A 493 1.21 35.48 -13.51
CA ASN A 493 1.95 34.68 -14.48
C ASN A 493 2.51 33.44 -13.77
N ILE A 494 1.89 32.28 -14.01
CA ILE A 494 2.27 31.00 -13.42
C ILE A 494 2.67 30.08 -14.57
N ASN A 495 3.97 29.94 -14.78
CA ASN A 495 4.52 29.10 -15.85
C ASN A 495 5.13 27.85 -15.24
N MET A 496 4.76 26.68 -15.76
CA MET A 496 5.44 25.45 -15.40
C MET A 496 6.92 25.53 -15.80
N VAL A 497 7.81 25.09 -14.92
CA VAL A 497 9.24 25.04 -15.19
C VAL A 497 9.49 23.86 -16.14
N PRO A 498 9.98 24.09 -17.37
CA PRO A 498 10.29 23.00 -18.29
C PRO A 498 11.33 22.05 -17.68
N TYR A 499 11.20 20.75 -17.95
CA TYR A 499 12.14 19.72 -17.48
C TYR A 499 12.31 19.67 -15.95
N SER A 500 11.30 20.12 -15.18
CA SER A 500 11.30 20.10 -13.71
C SER A 500 10.82 18.77 -13.12
N TYR A 501 11.02 17.70 -13.87
CA TYR A 501 10.59 16.36 -13.53
C TYR A 501 11.73 15.34 -13.69
N GLY A 502 11.60 14.21 -13.01
CA GLY A 502 12.53 13.09 -13.02
C GLY A 502 11.84 11.75 -13.22
N ARG A 503 12.65 10.78 -13.64
CA ARG A 503 12.22 9.40 -13.88
C ARG A 503 12.92 8.50 -12.91
N TYR A 504 12.18 8.06 -11.90
CA TYR A 504 12.75 7.42 -10.74
C TYR A 504 12.62 5.91 -10.77
N SER A 505 13.71 5.23 -10.43
CA SER A 505 13.68 3.86 -9.95
C SER A 505 14.26 3.80 -8.54
N ILE A 506 13.77 2.86 -7.75
CA ILE A 506 14.04 2.79 -6.32
C ILE A 506 14.69 1.44 -6.02
N ALA A 507 15.91 1.49 -5.50
CA ALA A 507 16.60 0.31 -5.01
C ALA A 507 16.52 0.26 -3.48
N VAL A 508 16.22 -0.91 -2.92
CA VAL A 508 16.13 -1.13 -1.47
C VAL A 508 17.12 -2.20 -1.06
N TYR A 509 17.92 -1.90 -0.05
CA TYR A 509 18.92 -2.79 0.53
C TYR A 509 18.34 -3.46 1.78
N ILE A 510 18.43 -4.78 1.82
CA ILE A 510 17.83 -5.65 2.83
C ILE A 510 18.93 -6.52 3.43
N LYS A 511 18.92 -6.70 4.75
CA LYS A 511 19.86 -7.57 5.45
C LYS A 511 19.17 -8.85 5.92
N GLU A 512 19.47 -9.99 5.29
CA GLU A 512 18.85 -11.29 5.58
C GLU A 512 19.93 -12.37 5.68
N ASN A 513 19.91 -13.20 6.72
CA ASN A 513 20.89 -14.29 6.95
C ASN A 513 22.37 -13.85 6.78
N ASP A 514 22.74 -12.72 7.40
CA ASP A 514 24.06 -12.09 7.31
C ASP A 514 24.50 -11.65 5.90
N ARG A 515 23.58 -11.63 4.93
CA ARG A 515 23.83 -11.14 3.56
C ARG A 515 23.10 -9.84 3.30
N THR A 516 23.73 -8.98 2.52
CA THR A 516 23.11 -7.78 1.96
C THR A 516 22.57 -8.07 0.57
N LEU A 517 21.25 -7.97 0.43
CA LEU A 517 20.52 -8.09 -0.83
C LEU A 517 20.09 -6.70 -1.28
N VAL A 518 19.93 -6.51 -2.59
CA VAL A 518 19.29 -5.33 -3.16
C VAL A 518 18.10 -5.78 -4.00
N VAL A 519 17.00 -5.05 -3.94
CA VAL A 519 15.86 -5.22 -4.84
C VAL A 519 15.58 -3.88 -5.50
N GLN A 520 15.03 -3.90 -6.71
CA GLN A 520 14.69 -2.67 -7.41
C GLN A 520 13.43 -2.85 -8.23
N ALA A 521 12.50 -1.92 -8.07
CA ALA A 521 11.31 -1.85 -8.90
C ALA A 521 11.73 -1.45 -10.32
N ASP A 522 11.35 -2.26 -11.30
CA ASP A 522 11.48 -1.92 -12.71
C ASP A 522 10.18 -1.25 -13.15
N ALA A 523 10.26 -0.01 -13.65
CA ALA A 523 9.11 0.70 -14.21
C ALA A 523 8.73 0.19 -15.62
N GLY A 524 9.45 -0.84 -16.12
CA GLY A 524 9.34 -1.30 -17.49
C GLY A 524 9.81 -0.24 -18.49
N LEU A 525 9.87 -0.60 -19.77
CA LEU A 525 10.26 0.34 -20.84
C LEU A 525 9.18 1.41 -21.13
N TYR A 526 7.95 1.25 -20.60
CA TYR A 526 6.76 1.96 -21.06
C TYR A 526 6.13 2.94 -20.08
N ASN A 527 6.46 2.93 -18.77
CA ASN A 527 5.76 3.74 -17.76
C ASN A 527 6.67 4.56 -16.84
N TYR A 528 7.47 5.43 -17.44
CA TYR A 528 8.11 6.51 -16.71
C TYR A 528 7.20 7.74 -16.66
N ASN A 529 6.19 7.70 -15.80
CA ASN A 529 5.43 8.91 -15.48
C ASN A 529 6.30 9.87 -14.68
N ASP A 530 6.47 11.06 -15.21
CA ASP A 530 7.39 12.08 -14.74
C ASP A 530 6.89 12.68 -13.39
N LEU A 531 7.60 12.43 -12.29
CA LEU A 531 7.37 13.10 -11.00
C LEU A 531 8.23 14.37 -10.92
N GLN A 532 7.85 15.34 -10.08
CA GLN A 532 8.65 16.52 -9.80
C GLN A 532 10.09 16.13 -9.43
N LEU A 533 11.08 16.99 -9.70
CA LEU A 533 12.46 16.72 -9.31
C LEU A 533 12.58 16.52 -7.78
N PHE A 534 13.13 15.37 -7.41
CA PHE A 534 13.40 14.99 -6.02
C PHE A 534 14.60 15.76 -5.44
N ASN A 535 15.69 15.89 -6.20
CA ASN A 535 16.86 16.68 -5.78
C ASN A 535 16.59 18.18 -5.94
N SER A 536 17.25 18.98 -5.12
CA SER A 536 17.15 20.43 -5.14
C SER A 536 17.80 21.03 -6.40
N LEU A 537 17.09 21.95 -7.04
CA LEU A 537 17.61 22.75 -8.14
C LEU A 537 18.29 24.02 -7.59
N GLU A 538 19.35 24.44 -8.25
CA GLU A 538 20.06 25.68 -7.93
C GLU A 538 19.55 26.84 -8.80
N PHE A 539 19.26 27.98 -8.18
CA PHE A 539 18.75 29.18 -8.83
C PHE A 539 19.57 30.40 -8.40
N THR A 540 19.84 31.28 -9.34
CA THR A 540 20.51 32.57 -9.09
C THR A 540 19.49 33.69 -9.09
N TYR A 541 19.35 34.37 -7.96
CA TYR A 541 18.53 35.57 -7.82
C TYR A 541 19.41 36.81 -7.83
N THR A 542 19.15 37.72 -8.77
CA THR A 542 19.79 39.05 -8.79
C THR A 542 18.83 40.06 -8.17
N ASP A 543 19.26 40.71 -7.09
CA ASP A 543 18.46 41.75 -6.44
C ASP A 543 18.41 43.04 -7.26
N SER A 544 17.59 44.01 -6.83
CA SER A 544 17.45 45.32 -7.47
C SER A 544 18.72 46.18 -7.46
N THR A 545 19.76 45.77 -6.73
CA THR A 545 21.07 46.42 -6.66
C THR A 545 22.13 45.73 -7.54
N GLY A 546 21.76 44.66 -8.26
CA GLY A 546 22.63 43.90 -9.13
C GLY A 546 23.42 42.77 -8.43
N ASN A 547 23.20 42.54 -7.14
CA ASN A 547 23.88 41.47 -6.42
C ASN A 547 23.19 40.13 -6.68
N SER A 548 23.96 39.14 -7.13
CA SER A 548 23.45 37.80 -7.41
C SER A 548 23.68 36.89 -6.21
N THR A 549 22.63 36.23 -5.73
CA THR A 549 22.65 35.23 -4.68
C THR A 549 22.15 33.90 -5.22
N THR A 550 22.92 32.84 -5.01
CA THR A 550 22.56 31.49 -5.40
C THR A 550 21.82 30.80 -4.25
N ARG A 551 20.68 30.19 -4.54
CA ARG A 551 19.86 29.44 -3.58
C ARG A 551 19.44 28.11 -4.18
N LYS A 552 19.30 27.08 -3.33
CA LYS A 552 18.77 25.77 -3.74
C LYS A 552 17.31 25.64 -3.34
N SER A 553 16.49 24.99 -4.16
CA SER A 553 15.09 24.72 -3.83
C SER A 553 14.97 23.80 -2.63
N ARG A 554 13.86 23.92 -1.92
CA ARG A 554 13.45 23.02 -0.84
C ARG A 554 12.16 22.34 -1.26
N HIS A 555 12.04 21.06 -0.96
CA HIS A 555 10.94 20.22 -1.43
C HIS A 555 10.23 19.59 -0.24
N SER A 556 8.91 19.78 -0.20
CA SER A 556 8.03 19.22 0.83
C SER A 556 7.27 17.97 0.35
N TRP A 557 7.38 17.62 -0.93
CA TRP A 557 6.83 16.37 -1.47
C TRP A 557 7.82 15.21 -1.27
N GLY A 558 7.34 13.96 -1.21
CA GLY A 558 8.21 12.78 -1.11
C GLY A 558 9.00 12.66 0.20
N CYS A 559 8.42 13.10 1.32
CA CYS A 559 9.10 13.10 2.62
C CYS A 559 8.99 11.78 3.40
N TYR A 560 7.99 10.94 3.13
CA TYR A 560 7.82 9.66 3.82
C TYR A 560 8.09 8.52 2.85
N VAL A 561 8.93 7.56 3.24
CA VAL A 561 9.22 6.34 2.48
C VAL A 561 8.98 5.13 3.34
N PHE A 562 8.53 4.03 2.72
CA PHE A 562 8.27 2.77 3.38
C PHE A 562 8.54 1.59 2.45
N TYR A 563 9.09 0.51 2.99
CA TYR A 563 9.25 -0.77 2.30
C TYR A 563 8.74 -1.91 3.22
N PRO A 564 7.95 -2.87 2.71
CA PRO A 564 7.23 -3.86 3.53
C PRO A 564 8.15 -5.03 3.96
N ASN A 565 9.35 -4.71 4.46
CA ASN A 565 10.25 -5.65 5.10
C ASN A 565 11.05 -4.91 6.21
N PRO A 566 10.93 -5.33 7.48
CA PRO A 566 11.63 -4.67 8.59
C PRO A 566 13.17 -4.81 8.52
N ASN A 567 13.68 -5.75 7.72
CA ASN A 567 15.11 -5.93 7.50
C ASN A 567 15.71 -4.98 6.45
N ALA A 568 14.89 -4.15 5.80
CA ALA A 568 15.36 -3.10 4.91
C ALA A 568 16.01 -1.96 5.73
N PHE A 569 17.21 -1.54 5.34
CA PHE A 569 17.98 -0.55 6.09
C PHE A 569 18.45 0.64 5.26
N LYS A 570 18.34 0.57 3.93
CA LYS A 570 18.69 1.68 3.04
C LYS A 570 17.85 1.65 1.77
N LEU A 571 17.44 2.83 1.33
CA LEU A 571 16.76 3.07 0.05
C LEU A 571 17.60 4.03 -0.79
N VAL A 572 17.76 3.74 -2.07
CA VAL A 572 18.50 4.59 -3.01
C VAL A 572 17.59 4.96 -4.17
N ILE A 573 17.44 6.26 -4.39
CA ILE A 573 16.68 6.83 -5.50
C ILE A 573 17.62 7.04 -6.68
N TYR A 574 17.25 6.49 -7.83
CA TYR A 574 17.93 6.67 -9.10
C TYR A 574 17.10 7.55 -10.01
N ASN A 575 17.70 8.55 -10.66
CA ASN A 575 17.05 9.35 -11.71
C ASN A 575 17.70 8.99 -13.05
N ILE A 576 16.93 8.46 -14.00
CA ILE A 576 17.43 8.01 -15.32
C ILE A 576 18.68 7.11 -15.16
N GLY A 577 18.58 6.12 -14.27
CA GLY A 577 19.65 5.15 -14.00
C GLY A 577 20.84 5.68 -13.18
N GLN A 578 20.85 6.94 -12.76
CA GLN A 578 21.91 7.50 -11.92
C GLN A 578 21.44 7.65 -10.47
N ALA A 579 22.14 7.01 -9.53
CA ALA A 579 21.87 7.16 -8.10
C ALA A 579 22.04 8.64 -7.68
N CYS A 580 20.96 9.25 -7.17
CA CYS A 580 20.89 10.68 -6.90
C CYS A 580 20.65 11.01 -5.42
N TYR A 581 20.11 10.09 -4.63
CA TYR A 581 19.90 10.27 -3.19
C TYR A 581 19.81 8.92 -2.47
N ALA A 582 20.37 8.83 -1.26
CA ALA A 582 20.27 7.65 -0.40
C ALA A 582 19.54 8.02 0.90
N ILE A 583 18.69 7.12 1.40
CA ILE A 583 17.89 7.31 2.61
C ILE A 583 18.16 6.12 3.52
N ASP A 584 18.59 6.38 4.75
CA ASP A 584 18.71 5.34 5.76
C ASP A 584 17.32 5.02 6.31
N LEU A 585 16.97 3.73 6.30
CA LEU A 585 15.69 3.24 6.80
C LEU A 585 15.87 2.68 8.21
N GLN A 586 14.82 2.79 9.01
CA GLN A 586 14.72 2.12 10.31
C GLN A 586 13.48 1.22 10.33
N PRO A 587 13.50 0.09 11.06
CA PRO A 587 12.31 -0.71 11.28
C PRO A 587 11.19 0.15 11.88
N HIS A 588 9.96 -0.08 11.42
CA HIS A 588 8.80 0.57 11.98
C HIS A 588 8.36 -0.17 13.25
N ASP A 589 8.04 0.56 14.32
CA ASP A 589 7.72 -0.06 15.63
C ASP A 589 6.44 -0.92 15.60
N PHE A 590 5.45 -0.50 14.80
CA PHE A 590 4.13 -1.13 14.72
C PHE A 590 3.79 -1.80 13.39
N LEU A 591 4.32 -1.32 12.26
CA LEU A 591 4.05 -1.89 10.94
C LEU A 591 5.15 -2.88 10.57
N ASN A 592 4.80 -3.93 9.84
CA ASN A 592 5.78 -4.91 9.36
C ASN A 592 6.56 -4.38 8.13
N GLY A 593 7.45 -3.42 8.38
CA GLY A 593 8.27 -2.81 7.34
C GLY A 593 9.32 -1.86 7.91
N ALA A 594 10.09 -1.23 7.03
CA ALA A 594 11.06 -0.21 7.37
C ALA A 594 10.70 1.11 6.69
N PHE A 595 11.01 2.23 7.34
CA PHE A 595 10.57 3.54 6.90
C PHE A 595 11.61 4.63 7.19
N ALA A 596 11.40 5.80 6.59
CA ALA A 596 12.08 7.03 6.97
C ALA A 596 11.19 8.24 6.71
N LEU A 597 11.45 9.32 7.46
CA LEU A 597 10.79 10.62 7.30
C LEU A 597 11.86 11.70 7.09
N LEU A 598 11.81 12.37 5.95
CA LEU A 598 12.63 13.53 5.59
C LEU A 598 11.95 14.82 6.03
N ASP A 599 12.76 15.83 6.35
CA ASP A 599 12.27 17.17 6.68
C ASP A 599 11.62 17.84 5.45
N TYR A 600 10.47 18.51 5.64
CA TYR A 600 9.71 19.20 4.59
C TYR A 600 10.46 20.36 3.93
N GLU A 601 11.50 20.89 4.55
CA GLU A 601 12.29 22.02 4.09
C GLU A 601 13.75 21.63 3.80
N LEU A 602 14.01 20.33 3.67
CA LEU A 602 15.34 19.80 3.37
C LEU A 602 15.79 20.20 1.97
N VAL A 603 17.02 20.72 1.88
CA VAL A 603 17.76 20.81 0.61
C VAL A 603 18.31 19.42 0.30
N ARG A 604 17.87 18.82 -0.82
CA ARG A 604 18.14 17.43 -1.18
C ARG A 604 19.25 17.36 -2.23
N GLU A 605 20.44 17.00 -1.79
CA GLU A 605 21.61 16.82 -2.64
C GLU A 605 22.13 15.39 -2.53
N LYS A 606 22.92 14.95 -3.52
CA LYS A 606 23.57 13.64 -3.44
C LYS A 606 24.37 13.55 -2.14
N ASN A 607 23.96 12.63 -1.28
CA ASN A 607 24.41 12.54 0.10
C ASN A 607 25.30 11.31 0.38
N PHE A 608 25.86 10.70 -0.66
CA PHE A 608 26.73 9.53 -0.55
C PHE A 608 27.92 9.63 -1.49
N THR A 609 29.04 9.02 -1.09
CA THR A 609 30.26 8.88 -1.90
C THR A 609 30.37 7.49 -2.52
N ALA A 610 29.90 6.46 -1.82
CA ALA A 610 29.78 5.07 -2.27
C ALA A 610 28.48 4.44 -1.75
N LEU A 611 27.94 3.48 -2.50
CA LEU A 611 26.80 2.67 -2.09
C LEU A 611 27.28 1.40 -1.35
N PRO A 612 26.44 0.74 -0.52
CA PRO A 612 26.81 -0.49 0.16
C PRO A 612 27.35 -1.55 -0.80
N THR A 613 28.40 -2.26 -0.39
CA THR A 613 28.92 -3.43 -1.10
C THR A 613 27.89 -4.55 -1.05
N LEU A 614 27.63 -5.18 -2.20
CA LEU A 614 26.68 -6.28 -2.34
C LEU A 614 27.38 -7.61 -2.14
N ASP A 615 26.80 -8.49 -1.33
CA ASP A 615 27.26 -9.89 -1.22
C ASP A 615 26.75 -10.72 -2.42
N MET A 616 25.63 -10.30 -3.03
CA MET A 616 25.06 -10.80 -4.29
C MET A 616 24.34 -9.65 -5.03
N GLU A 617 24.62 -9.43 -6.32
CA GLU A 617 23.82 -8.54 -7.17
C GLU A 617 22.51 -9.25 -7.56
N ILE A 618 21.37 -8.67 -7.16
CA ILE A 618 20.05 -8.99 -7.72
C ILE A 618 19.66 -7.75 -8.53
N THR A 619 20.22 -7.61 -9.74
CA THR A 619 19.96 -6.48 -10.62
C THR A 619 18.70 -6.74 -11.48
N PRO A 620 17.92 -5.70 -11.83
CA PRO A 620 16.81 -5.81 -12.80
C PRO A 620 17.26 -6.30 -14.19
N PRO A 621 16.32 -6.67 -15.09
CA PRO A 621 16.51 -7.53 -16.28
C PRO A 621 17.54 -7.12 -17.34
N ASN A 622 18.25 -6.00 -17.17
CA ASN A 622 19.11 -5.44 -18.21
C ASN A 622 20.57 -5.94 -18.16
N PHE A 623 20.93 -6.78 -17.19
CA PHE A 623 22.28 -7.34 -17.07
C PHE A 623 22.27 -8.83 -16.74
N ASN A 624 22.62 -9.64 -17.75
CA ASN A 624 23.13 -11.01 -17.76
C ASN A 624 22.74 -12.01 -16.64
N TRP A 625 22.24 -13.14 -17.13
CA TRP A 625 21.49 -14.18 -16.42
C TRP A 625 22.39 -15.14 -15.62
N LYS A 626 22.17 -15.17 -14.29
CA LYS A 626 22.13 -16.35 -13.40
C LYS A 626 21.82 -15.90 -11.97
N VAL A 627 20.56 -15.55 -11.71
CA VAL A 627 20.07 -15.26 -10.37
C VAL A 627 19.65 -16.57 -9.72
N THR A 628 20.07 -16.82 -8.47
CA THR A 628 19.35 -17.78 -7.61
C THR A 628 17.95 -17.21 -7.40
N GLN A 629 16.95 -17.73 -8.12
CA GLN A 629 15.59 -17.16 -8.17
C GLN A 629 14.98 -16.92 -6.78
N TYR A 630 15.41 -17.68 -5.77
CA TYR A 630 14.99 -17.55 -4.36
C TYR A 630 16.22 -17.50 -3.43
N PRO A 631 16.81 -16.31 -3.18
CA PRO A 631 18.08 -16.16 -2.46
C PRO A 631 17.97 -16.39 -0.94
N ILE A 632 16.75 -16.34 -0.38
CA ILE A 632 16.54 -16.45 1.07
C ILE A 632 16.02 -17.85 1.40
N SER A 633 16.81 -18.62 2.14
CA SER A 633 16.39 -19.92 2.68
C SER A 633 15.68 -19.75 4.03
N VAL A 634 14.55 -20.46 4.20
CA VAL A 634 13.73 -20.48 5.42
C VAL A 634 13.41 -21.94 5.79
N PRO A 635 14.42 -22.75 6.14
CA PRO A 635 14.27 -24.21 6.16
C PRO A 635 13.52 -24.74 7.39
N ASN A 636 13.47 -23.96 8.47
CA ASN A 636 12.91 -24.33 9.77
C ASN A 636 11.52 -23.75 10.03
N LYS A 637 10.82 -23.22 9.01
CA LYS A 637 9.45 -22.72 9.16
C LYS A 637 8.44 -23.56 8.39
N ILE A 638 7.25 -23.67 8.97
CA ILE A 638 6.04 -24.14 8.27
C ILE A 638 5.12 -22.96 8.04
N TYR A 639 4.68 -22.78 6.80
CA TYR A 639 3.66 -21.80 6.44
C TYR A 639 2.35 -22.55 6.23
N THR A 640 1.34 -22.25 7.04
CA THR A 640 0.00 -22.82 6.93
C THR A 640 -0.96 -21.79 6.36
N SER A 641 -1.61 -22.11 5.24
CA SER A 641 -2.54 -21.19 4.56
C SER A 641 -3.87 -21.06 5.31
N GLU A 642 -4.69 -20.07 4.92
CA GLU A 642 -6.07 -19.98 5.41
C GLU A 642 -6.95 -21.18 4.99
N VAL A 643 -8.05 -21.45 5.71
CA VAL A 643 -8.97 -22.55 5.35
C VAL A 643 -9.55 -22.27 3.98
N ASN A 644 -9.46 -23.27 3.09
CA ASN A 644 -9.91 -23.18 1.70
C ASN A 644 -9.21 -22.10 0.87
N ASN A 645 -8.19 -21.40 1.40
CA ASN A 645 -7.49 -20.34 0.70
C ASN A 645 -5.98 -20.63 0.60
N PRO A 646 -5.50 -21.14 -0.55
CA PRO A 646 -4.08 -21.42 -0.76
C PRO A 646 -3.23 -20.18 -1.06
N PHE A 647 -3.84 -19.00 -1.23
CA PHE A 647 -3.15 -17.76 -1.63
C PHE A 647 -2.75 -16.88 -0.45
N TYR A 648 -3.22 -17.19 0.76
CA TYR A 648 -3.00 -16.37 1.94
C TYR A 648 -2.44 -17.20 3.10
N PHE A 649 -1.32 -16.73 3.66
CA PHE A 649 -0.63 -17.33 4.79
C PHE A 649 -0.64 -16.33 5.96
N PRO A 650 -1.58 -16.44 6.90
CA PRO A 650 -1.67 -15.52 8.02
C PRO A 650 -0.45 -15.64 8.93
N LEU A 651 -0.08 -14.57 9.62
CA LEU A 651 1.04 -14.57 10.55
C LEU A 651 0.91 -15.67 11.64
N LEU A 652 -0.32 -15.92 12.11
CA LEU A 652 -0.63 -16.98 13.07
C LEU A 652 -0.40 -18.40 12.50
N GLY A 653 -0.38 -18.55 11.18
CA GLY A 653 -0.10 -19.80 10.47
C GLY A 653 1.40 -20.06 10.23
N ILE A 654 2.29 -19.13 10.61
CA ILE A 654 3.73 -19.24 10.40
C ILE A 654 4.40 -19.74 11.68
N ASN A 655 4.93 -20.96 11.64
CA ASN A 655 5.47 -21.64 12.81
C ASN A 655 6.96 -21.98 12.61
N THR A 656 7.80 -21.68 13.60
CA THR A 656 9.22 -22.05 13.61
C THR A 656 9.42 -23.36 14.34
N ILE A 657 10.08 -24.33 13.69
CA ILE A 657 10.36 -25.67 14.22
C ILE A 657 11.86 -25.85 14.36
N GLY A 658 12.38 -25.55 15.56
CA GLY A 658 13.80 -25.71 15.87
C GLY A 658 14.71 -24.88 14.95
N THR A 659 15.92 -25.39 14.71
CA THR A 659 16.98 -24.71 13.95
C THR A 659 17.48 -25.51 12.74
N GLY A 660 16.86 -26.67 12.46
CA GLY A 660 17.25 -27.57 11.38
C GLY A 660 16.31 -27.53 10.18
N ASP A 661 16.58 -28.38 9.19
CA ASP A 661 15.79 -28.46 7.97
C ASP A 661 14.60 -29.41 8.13
N ILE A 662 13.41 -28.96 7.70
CA ILE A 662 12.22 -29.81 7.65
C ILE A 662 12.26 -30.65 6.36
N LEU A 663 12.46 -31.97 6.52
CA LEU A 663 12.57 -32.92 5.40
C LEU A 663 11.21 -33.43 4.87
N GLY A 664 10.12 -33.15 5.58
CA GLY A 664 8.78 -33.58 5.18
C GLY A 664 7.72 -33.30 6.24
N ILE A 665 6.46 -33.28 5.82
CA ILE A 665 5.29 -33.10 6.67
C ILE A 665 4.31 -34.25 6.39
N SER A 666 3.71 -34.80 7.44
CA SER A 666 2.58 -35.73 7.33
C SER A 666 1.62 -35.55 8.49
N THR A 667 0.40 -36.05 8.36
CA THR A 667 -0.57 -36.05 9.45
C THR A 667 -0.28 -37.19 10.44
N ALA A 668 -0.38 -36.89 11.73
CA ALA A 668 -0.39 -37.91 12.79
C ALA A 668 -1.81 -38.46 13.06
N ALA A 669 -2.83 -37.95 12.35
CA ALA A 669 -4.19 -38.44 12.48
C ALA A 669 -4.27 -39.89 12.00
N LYS A 670 -4.76 -40.77 12.88
CA LYS A 670 -5.11 -42.14 12.48
C LYS A 670 -6.27 -42.05 11.50
N ALA A 671 -6.19 -42.80 10.40
CA ALA A 671 -7.31 -42.97 9.49
C ALA A 671 -8.53 -43.43 10.31
N LEU A 672 -9.57 -42.60 10.36
CA LEU A 672 -10.88 -43.06 10.76
C LEU A 672 -11.29 -44.04 9.67
N SER A 673 -11.30 -45.33 10.01
CA SER A 673 -11.86 -46.36 9.15
C SER A 673 -13.24 -45.89 8.72
N GLU A 674 -13.41 -45.59 7.44
CA GLU A 674 -14.72 -45.46 6.81
C GLU A 674 -15.32 -46.88 6.73
N GLY A 675 -15.65 -47.43 7.90
CA GLY A 675 -16.48 -48.61 8.02
C GLY A 675 -17.93 -48.16 7.94
N GLN A 676 -18.47 -48.07 6.73
CA GLN A 676 -19.88 -48.25 6.46
C GLN A 676 -20.10 -49.26 5.34
#